data_AF-A0A8E0WTS5-F1
#
_entry.id   AF-A0A8E0WTS5-F1
#
_cell.length_a   1.000
_cell.length_b   1.000
_cell.length_c   1.000
_cell.angle_alpha   90.00
_cell.angle_beta   90.00
_cell.angle_gamma   90.00
#
_symmetry.space_group_name_H-M   'P 1'
#
loop_
_entity.id
_entity.type
_entity.pdbx_description
1 polymer ?
#
loop_
_entity_poly.entity_id
_entity_poly.type
_entity_poly.pdbx_seq_one_letter_code
_entity_poly.pdbx_strand_id
1 'polypeptide(L)'
;MTNYAVENPYPVILGTNGSGLNAGSVYIGIAGQDPETNPVPVYWDAAGTILATQPLTTIGGYIWNAGTPAQIYGPSEYSIRVRDRFGAQVFYDANVGGPLADFVASLATSAGAGLVGFSHSASYPASTVGKTLQQRFIAITDAPFSAPTDGTSSCVAAFNAIAALSAGDLHIFIPPGDWVIDGEVLFTDKNVTLVGCGPASRLRFTTTTGKIRFYDTSTGSVAKKLNVLNVTLLKDYAATSLDGSVGIEAQWSYTGVIASWEHALFENVTAQANGNTKYWDTAIRLIDAGVVRAINCRLDNAGAQASGSRAFIELERRAASNTCSFHFVSCFAYGTTAGVRLTHSAAPAGTIEGVYLTDCEFPGTRYAIYDDNEGTADTTRQVNDVKWIGGHASVSRALLLFGYASNIFVDSGNFTFNNLADSAAALEAGIIFRTYAESVNVESSRFFRGSGAATGKPTFLLPTRDNVRSVRIIGNSIGAFGYVVNQVGTATRDKNRILVADNQHEGVPSSSTSSGFFVNNPQIVAQSAVAASVTGTTTETTLATVSILGGTVGANGRLRITTLWSYTNNANSKSFRLRLGGTQIWSRAEGSSDSARHSAEMANRNSQSSQVTSSGSGGGGWGPVTATVTTTAIDTSATQSLTITAQLANSGDTATLEAYIVELLYGE
;
A
#
# COMPACT_ATOMS: atom_id res chain seq x y z
N MET A 1 -40.38 -18.57 51.43
CA MET A 1 -41.03 -17.91 52.58
C MET A 1 -40.09 -16.81 53.03
N THR A 2 -40.46 -15.55 52.80
CA THR A 2 -39.70 -14.39 53.26
C THR A 2 -40.00 -14.22 54.74
N ASN A 3 -39.03 -14.48 55.61
CA ASN A 3 -39.17 -14.22 57.04
C ASN A 3 -38.99 -12.71 57.26
N TYR A 4 -40.00 -12.06 57.82
CA TYR A 4 -39.90 -10.67 58.27
C TYR A 4 -39.44 -10.65 59.72
N ALA A 5 -38.52 -9.76 60.06
CA ALA A 5 -38.25 -9.44 61.45
C ALA A 5 -39.48 -8.74 62.03
N VAL A 6 -39.90 -9.13 63.24
CA VAL A 6 -40.91 -8.39 63.99
C VAL A 6 -40.20 -7.18 64.60
N GLU A 7 -40.45 -6.00 64.05
CA GLU A 7 -39.87 -4.75 64.52
C GLU A 7 -40.76 -4.07 65.57
N ASN A 8 -40.14 -3.29 66.46
CA ASN A 8 -40.87 -2.48 67.42
C ASN A 8 -41.54 -1.30 66.69
N PRO A 9 -42.88 -1.17 66.71
CA PRO A 9 -43.57 -0.12 65.98
C PRO A 9 -43.38 1.28 66.58
N TYR A 10 -42.79 1.40 67.79
CA TYR A 10 -42.56 2.68 68.45
C TYR A 10 -41.06 2.97 68.64
N PRO A 11 -40.61 4.21 68.40
CA PRO A 11 -39.26 4.63 68.75
C PRO A 11 -39.00 4.49 70.25
N VAL A 12 -37.86 3.91 70.61
CA VAL A 12 -37.40 3.77 71.99
C VAL A 12 -36.40 4.88 72.30
N ILE A 13 -36.69 5.65 73.35
CA ILE A 13 -35.89 6.74 73.89
C ILE A 13 -35.28 6.27 75.21
N LEU A 14 -33.97 6.11 75.22
CA LEU A 14 -33.24 5.66 76.39
C LEU A 14 -32.67 6.85 77.15
N GLY A 15 -32.57 6.71 78.48
CA GLY A 15 -31.80 7.62 79.31
C GLY A 15 -30.29 7.43 79.12
N THR A 16 -29.50 8.29 79.74
CA THR A 16 -28.02 8.22 79.70
C THR A 16 -27.44 6.93 80.26
N ASN A 17 -28.22 6.18 81.05
CA ASN A 17 -27.88 4.87 81.60
C ASN A 17 -28.39 3.69 80.76
N GLY A 18 -28.94 3.92 79.57
CA GLY A 18 -29.47 2.89 78.68
C GLY A 18 -30.82 2.28 79.09
N SER A 19 -31.43 2.73 80.21
CA SER A 19 -32.79 2.33 80.59
C SER A 19 -33.83 3.16 79.86
N GLY A 20 -35.06 2.64 79.70
CA GLY A 20 -36.17 3.41 79.13
C GLY A 20 -36.38 4.73 79.88
N LEU A 21 -36.34 5.85 79.15
CA LEU A 21 -36.47 7.17 79.75
C LEU A 21 -37.89 7.38 80.31
N ASN A 22 -37.98 7.67 81.60
CA ASN A 22 -39.24 7.93 82.28
C ASN A 22 -39.34 9.41 82.68
N ALA A 23 -40.51 9.99 82.44
CA ALA A 23 -40.81 11.41 82.64
C ALA A 23 -39.81 12.34 81.93
N GLY A 24 -39.27 11.92 80.78
CA GLY A 24 -38.42 12.75 79.94
C GLY A 24 -39.23 13.70 79.07
N SER A 25 -38.57 14.73 78.54
CA SER A 25 -39.14 15.73 77.62
C SER A 25 -38.45 15.64 76.26
N VAL A 26 -39.21 15.45 75.18
CA VAL A 26 -38.72 15.39 73.80
C VAL A 26 -39.22 16.61 73.04
N TYR A 27 -38.30 17.28 72.36
CA TYR A 27 -38.54 18.46 71.54
C TYR A 27 -38.12 18.16 70.10
N ILE A 28 -38.96 18.56 69.16
CA ILE A 28 -38.78 18.48 67.71
C ILE A 28 -38.89 19.89 67.15
N GLY A 29 -37.87 20.33 66.42
CA GLY A 29 -37.76 21.69 65.92
C GLY A 29 -37.32 21.79 64.48
N ILE A 30 -37.16 23.04 64.03
CA ILE A 30 -36.61 23.34 62.71
C ILE A 30 -35.19 22.77 62.62
N ALA A 31 -34.88 22.05 61.52
CA ALA A 31 -33.55 21.51 61.27
C ALA A 31 -32.47 22.62 61.30
N GLY A 32 -31.34 22.32 61.94
CA GLY A 32 -30.22 23.25 62.15
C GLY A 32 -30.41 24.27 63.27
N GLN A 33 -31.57 24.31 63.95
CA GLN A 33 -31.88 25.24 65.03
C GLN A 33 -32.08 24.52 66.38
N ASP A 34 -32.12 25.26 67.49
CA ASP A 34 -32.48 24.67 68.79
C ASP A 34 -33.99 24.36 68.83
N PRO A 35 -34.39 23.09 69.05
CA PRO A 35 -35.79 22.67 68.98
C PRO A 35 -36.65 23.16 70.16
N GLU A 36 -36.05 23.62 71.25
CA GLU A 36 -36.79 24.20 72.38
C GLU A 36 -37.22 25.63 72.10
N THR A 37 -36.36 26.40 71.43
CA THR A 37 -36.65 27.79 71.07
C THR A 37 -37.34 27.92 69.73
N ASN A 38 -37.20 26.91 68.85
CA ASN A 38 -37.77 26.88 67.50
C ASN A 38 -38.52 25.56 67.23
N PRO A 39 -39.58 25.24 68.00
CA PRO A 39 -40.34 24.01 67.82
C PRO A 39 -41.13 24.03 66.50
N VAL A 40 -41.25 22.87 65.86
CA VAL A 40 -42.09 22.66 64.68
C VAL A 40 -43.35 21.87 65.08
N PRO A 41 -44.51 22.09 64.45
CA PRO A 41 -45.70 21.29 64.74
C PRO A 41 -45.44 19.79 64.50
N VAL A 42 -45.85 18.98 65.47
CA VAL A 42 -45.88 17.50 65.40
C VAL A 42 -47.27 17.03 65.78
N TYR A 43 -47.67 15.85 65.31
CA TYR A 43 -49.06 15.38 65.37
C TYR A 43 -49.15 13.94 65.88
N TRP A 44 -50.26 13.61 66.54
CA TRP A 44 -50.56 12.25 67.02
C TRP A 44 -51.12 11.34 65.91
N ASP A 45 -51.48 11.90 64.76
CA ASP A 45 -52.04 11.19 63.63
C ASP A 45 -51.28 11.51 62.33
N ALA A 46 -51.24 10.55 61.41
CA ALA A 46 -50.58 10.71 60.12
C ALA A 46 -51.24 11.77 59.22
N ALA A 47 -52.52 12.09 59.46
CA ALA A 47 -53.25 13.12 58.72
C ALA A 47 -52.91 14.55 59.19
N GLY A 48 -52.11 14.70 60.25
CA GLY A 48 -51.66 16.00 60.75
C GLY A 48 -52.78 16.85 61.33
N THR A 49 -53.82 16.22 61.87
CA THR A 49 -55.02 16.92 62.36
C THR A 49 -55.03 17.10 63.88
N ILE A 50 -54.38 16.18 64.62
CA ILE A 50 -54.34 16.19 66.08
C ILE A 50 -52.96 16.65 66.51
N LEU A 51 -52.85 17.93 66.87
CA LEU A 51 -51.58 18.52 67.32
C LEU A 51 -51.07 17.85 68.59
N ALA A 52 -49.81 17.43 68.58
CA ALA A 52 -49.08 16.96 69.74
C ALA A 52 -48.30 18.12 70.35
N THR A 53 -48.79 18.63 71.48
CA THR A 53 -48.16 19.75 72.18
C THR A 53 -46.79 19.32 72.74
N GLN A 54 -45.77 20.12 72.45
CA GLN A 54 -44.40 19.88 72.89
C GLN A 54 -44.10 20.64 74.19
N PRO A 55 -43.23 20.11 75.09
CA PRO A 55 -42.48 18.85 74.95
C PRO A 55 -43.35 17.60 75.06
N LEU A 56 -42.96 16.58 74.30
CA LEU A 56 -43.58 15.26 74.36
C LEU A 56 -43.01 14.48 75.54
N THR A 57 -43.87 13.85 76.34
CA THR A 57 -43.44 13.12 77.54
C THR A 57 -43.08 11.67 77.22
N THR A 58 -42.05 11.12 77.87
CA THR A 58 -41.69 9.70 77.76
C THR A 58 -42.06 8.88 79.00
N ILE A 59 -42.53 7.64 78.83
CA ILE A 59 -42.72 6.64 79.90
C ILE A 59 -42.21 5.29 79.40
N GLY A 60 -41.39 4.61 80.21
CA GLY A 60 -40.78 3.33 79.84
C GLY A 60 -39.88 3.40 78.59
N GLY A 61 -39.43 4.61 78.22
CA GLY A 61 -38.71 4.89 76.98
C GLY A 61 -39.57 5.11 75.75
N TYR A 62 -40.90 5.12 75.86
CA TYR A 62 -41.77 5.44 74.74
C TYR A 62 -42.37 6.82 74.88
N ILE A 63 -42.62 7.50 73.76
CA ILE A 63 -43.45 8.70 73.75
C ILE A 63 -44.86 8.30 74.20
N TRP A 64 -45.39 9.03 75.17
CA TRP A 64 -46.62 8.69 75.86
C TRP A 64 -47.75 9.63 75.48
N ASN A 65 -48.90 9.05 75.08
CA ASN A 65 -50.13 9.79 74.89
C ASN A 65 -51.30 9.06 75.57
N ALA A 66 -51.99 9.75 76.48
CA ALA A 66 -53.27 9.33 77.07
C ALA A 66 -53.40 7.87 77.55
N GLY A 67 -52.33 7.26 78.08
CA GLY A 67 -52.40 5.88 78.62
C GLY A 67 -51.64 4.83 77.84
N THR A 68 -51.08 5.16 76.67
CA THR A 68 -50.40 4.20 75.77
C THR A 68 -49.16 4.80 75.09
N PRO A 69 -48.17 3.96 74.70
CA PRO A 69 -47.13 4.36 73.74
C PRO A 69 -47.75 4.91 72.45
N ALA A 70 -47.18 5.98 71.92
CA ALA A 70 -47.68 6.67 70.75
C ALA A 70 -46.57 7.01 69.76
N GLN A 71 -46.92 6.99 68.47
CA GLN A 71 -46.07 7.49 67.39
C GLN A 71 -46.40 8.97 67.17
N ILE A 72 -45.40 9.74 66.76
CA ILE A 72 -45.54 11.13 66.33
C ILE A 72 -45.26 11.26 64.84
N TYR A 73 -45.91 12.23 64.22
CA TYR A 73 -45.73 12.59 62.81
C TYR A 73 -45.27 14.03 62.72
N GLY A 74 -44.20 14.29 61.97
CA GLY A 74 -43.54 15.60 61.85
C GLY A 74 -42.90 15.79 60.47
N PRO A 75 -42.12 16.86 60.27
CA PRO A 75 -41.45 17.12 59.00
C PRO A 75 -40.36 16.06 58.69
N SER A 76 -39.97 15.96 57.42
CA SER A 76 -38.94 15.01 56.96
C SER A 76 -37.52 15.35 57.44
N GLU A 77 -37.28 16.61 57.78
CA GLU A 77 -36.03 17.10 58.37
C GLU A 77 -36.35 17.89 59.64
N TYR A 78 -35.63 17.60 60.73
CA TYR A 78 -35.87 18.26 62.01
C TYR A 78 -34.63 18.26 62.90
N SER A 79 -34.62 19.16 63.88
CA SER A 79 -33.75 19.04 65.05
C SER A 79 -34.50 18.33 66.17
N ILE A 80 -33.81 17.59 67.02
CA ILE A 80 -34.39 16.88 68.16
C ILE A 80 -33.57 17.10 69.42
N ARG A 81 -34.23 17.31 70.55
CA ARG A 81 -33.62 17.31 71.88
C ARG A 81 -34.44 16.45 72.83
N VAL A 82 -33.76 15.68 73.66
CA VAL A 82 -34.34 14.89 74.73
C VAL A 82 -33.72 15.30 76.05
N ARG A 83 -34.56 15.62 77.03
CA ARG A 83 -34.17 15.87 78.43
C ARG A 83 -34.72 14.80 79.35
N ASP A 84 -34.02 14.53 80.45
CA ASP A 84 -34.51 13.67 81.51
C ASP A 84 -35.52 14.40 82.41
N ARG A 85 -36.06 13.68 83.41
CA ARG A 85 -37.03 14.21 84.38
C ARG A 85 -36.53 15.38 85.23
N PHE A 86 -35.22 15.59 85.29
CA PHE A 86 -34.59 16.68 86.03
C PHE A 86 -34.17 17.83 85.09
N GLY A 87 -34.48 17.74 83.79
CA GLY A 87 -34.14 18.73 82.78
C GLY A 87 -32.71 18.61 82.24
N ALA A 88 -31.95 17.58 82.60
CA ALA A 88 -30.62 17.36 82.04
C ALA A 88 -30.73 16.82 80.61
N GLN A 89 -29.86 17.28 79.70
CA GLN A 89 -29.87 16.83 78.31
C GLN A 89 -29.40 15.37 78.21
N VAL A 90 -30.22 14.53 77.60
CA VAL A 90 -29.93 13.12 77.31
C VAL A 90 -29.42 12.97 75.88
N PHE A 91 -30.08 13.63 74.93
CA PHE A 91 -29.75 13.56 73.51
C PHE A 91 -30.06 14.89 72.83
N TYR A 92 -29.24 15.25 71.84
CA TYR A 92 -29.49 16.39 70.97
C TYR A 92 -28.89 16.09 69.60
N ASP A 93 -29.69 16.28 68.56
CA ASP A 93 -29.24 16.28 67.17
C ASP A 93 -29.81 17.52 66.48
N ALA A 94 -28.92 18.31 65.89
CA ALA A 94 -29.29 19.53 65.21
C ALA A 94 -29.97 19.25 63.86
N ASN A 95 -29.74 18.09 63.22
CA ASN A 95 -30.29 17.82 61.89
C ASN A 95 -30.44 16.32 61.61
N VAL A 96 -31.61 15.78 61.94
CA VAL A 96 -32.03 14.43 61.59
C VAL A 96 -32.70 14.47 60.21
N GLY A 97 -32.16 13.68 59.26
CA GLY A 97 -32.82 13.41 57.96
C GLY A 97 -32.23 14.07 56.70
N GLY A 98 -31.03 14.67 56.72
CA GLY A 98 -30.50 15.38 55.54
C GLY A 98 -29.93 14.50 54.38
N PRO A 99 -30.30 14.72 53.10
CA PRO A 99 -29.90 13.90 51.93
C PRO A 99 -28.48 14.15 51.38
N LEU A 100 -27.70 15.07 51.96
CA LEU A 100 -26.39 15.46 51.40
C LEU A 100 -25.30 14.38 51.58
N ALA A 101 -25.32 13.65 52.70
CA ALA A 101 -24.35 12.60 52.96
C ALA A 101 -24.53 11.40 52.00
N ASP A 102 -25.78 11.00 51.76
CA ASP A 102 -26.12 9.94 50.82
C ASP A 102 -25.79 10.34 49.37
N PHE A 103 -26.01 11.61 49.01
CA PHE A 103 -25.62 12.15 47.71
C PHE A 103 -24.10 12.13 47.50
N VAL A 104 -23.32 12.62 48.47
CA VAL A 104 -21.84 12.60 48.39
C VAL A 104 -21.31 11.17 48.38
N ALA A 105 -21.90 10.26 49.17
CA ALA A 105 -21.56 8.85 49.16
C ALA A 105 -21.84 8.23 47.78
N SER A 106 -22.98 8.53 47.16
CA SER A 106 -23.31 8.04 45.82
C SER A 106 -22.33 8.54 44.75
N LEU A 107 -21.91 9.81 44.81
CA LEU A 107 -20.93 10.42 43.90
C LEU A 107 -19.51 9.85 44.07
N ALA A 108 -19.13 9.45 45.29
CA ALA A 108 -17.82 8.89 45.59
C ALA A 108 -17.64 7.43 45.14
N THR A 109 -18.75 6.73 44.85
CA THR A 109 -18.70 5.38 44.26
C THR A 109 -18.53 5.43 42.73
N SER A 110 -18.22 4.29 42.11
CA SER A 110 -18.22 4.16 40.64
C SER A 110 -19.58 4.45 40.00
N ALA A 111 -20.69 4.31 40.75
CA ALA A 111 -22.03 4.67 40.27
C ALA A 111 -22.18 6.19 40.11
N GLY A 112 -21.43 6.98 40.89
CA GLY A 112 -21.38 8.43 40.81
C GLY A 112 -20.97 8.95 39.44
N ALA A 113 -20.06 8.26 38.75
CA ALA A 113 -19.65 8.63 37.39
C ALA A 113 -20.82 8.62 36.39
N GLY A 114 -21.81 7.73 36.56
CA GLY A 114 -23.01 7.69 35.73
C GLY A 114 -24.00 8.84 35.99
N LEU A 115 -23.81 9.58 37.09
CA LEU A 115 -24.61 10.76 37.45
C LEU A 115 -23.96 12.07 36.99
N VAL A 116 -22.68 12.03 36.58
CA VAL A 116 -21.92 13.21 36.13
C VAL A 116 -22.05 13.34 34.62
N GLY A 117 -22.78 14.35 34.15
CA GLY A 117 -22.94 14.64 32.73
C GLY A 117 -21.62 15.06 32.07
N PHE A 118 -21.42 14.60 30.83
CA PHE A 118 -20.31 15.01 29.97
C PHE A 118 -20.82 15.65 28.67
N SER A 119 -20.21 16.76 28.27
CA SER A 119 -20.44 17.38 26.95
C SER A 119 -19.17 18.06 26.45
N HIS A 120 -18.88 17.93 25.15
CA HIS A 120 -17.81 18.67 24.47
C HIS A 120 -18.07 20.18 24.40
N SER A 121 -19.31 20.64 24.62
CA SER A 121 -19.64 22.07 24.71
C SER A 121 -19.52 22.65 26.13
N ALA A 122 -19.34 21.82 27.15
CA ALA A 122 -19.23 22.28 28.53
C ALA A 122 -17.85 22.92 28.80
N SER A 123 -17.80 23.91 29.69
CA SER A 123 -16.54 24.50 30.14
C SER A 123 -16.01 23.70 31.32
N TYR A 124 -14.88 23.01 31.12
CA TYR A 124 -14.19 22.28 32.18
C TYR A 124 -12.89 22.98 32.57
N PRO A 125 -12.63 23.22 33.88
CA PRO A 125 -11.33 23.67 34.35
C PRO A 125 -10.22 22.71 33.93
N ALA A 126 -9.00 23.24 33.77
CA ALA A 126 -7.82 22.42 33.51
C ALA A 126 -7.65 21.33 34.60
N SER A 127 -7.08 20.19 34.20
CA SER A 127 -6.82 19.04 35.09
C SER A 127 -8.07 18.35 35.66
N THR A 128 -9.26 18.61 35.12
CA THR A 128 -10.48 17.86 35.46
C THR A 128 -10.69 16.70 34.49
N VAL A 129 -11.42 15.67 34.96
CA VAL A 129 -11.82 14.52 34.12
C VAL A 129 -12.57 14.99 32.87
N GLY A 130 -13.49 15.94 33.01
CA GLY A 130 -14.22 16.51 31.88
C GLY A 130 -13.30 17.16 30.84
N LYS A 131 -12.27 17.89 31.27
CA LYS A 131 -11.28 18.47 30.35
C LYS A 131 -10.43 17.40 29.67
N THR A 132 -10.01 16.37 30.41
CA THR A 132 -9.27 15.23 29.85
C THR A 132 -10.10 14.47 28.82
N LEU A 133 -11.39 14.22 29.08
CA LEU A 133 -12.28 13.54 28.14
C LEU A 133 -12.49 14.37 26.86
N GLN A 134 -12.67 15.70 26.98
CA GLN A 134 -12.75 16.59 25.81
C GLN A 134 -11.50 16.58 24.93
N GLN A 135 -10.32 16.26 25.48
CA GLN A 135 -9.04 16.35 24.78
C GLN A 135 -8.57 15.02 24.17
N ARG A 136 -9.12 13.87 24.57
CA ARG A 136 -8.51 12.56 24.28
C ARG A 136 -9.16 11.81 23.11
N PHE A 137 -10.49 11.66 23.10
CA PHE A 137 -11.25 11.05 22.01
C PHE A 137 -12.60 11.75 21.86
N ILE A 138 -13.00 12.04 20.63
CA ILE A 138 -14.28 12.66 20.30
C ILE A 138 -15.17 11.56 19.72
N ALA A 139 -16.07 10.97 20.51
CA ALA A 139 -17.01 10.03 19.94
C ALA A 139 -18.13 10.79 19.23
N ILE A 140 -18.55 10.31 18.06
CA ILE A 140 -19.64 10.94 17.31
C ILE A 140 -20.98 10.96 18.06
N THR A 141 -21.13 10.08 19.06
CA THR A 141 -22.30 10.00 19.96
C THR A 141 -22.24 10.93 21.16
N ASP A 142 -21.08 11.51 21.48
CA ASP A 142 -20.94 12.38 22.64
C ASP A 142 -21.81 13.64 22.47
N ALA A 143 -22.34 14.19 23.56
CA ALA A 143 -22.95 15.51 23.52
C ALA A 143 -21.89 16.58 23.19
N PRO A 144 -22.19 17.61 22.39
CA PRO A 144 -23.49 17.91 21.79
C PRO A 144 -23.71 17.27 20.41
N PHE A 145 -22.78 16.46 19.90
CA PHE A 145 -22.82 15.93 18.54
C PHE A 145 -23.96 14.92 18.37
N SER A 146 -24.12 14.04 19.36
CA SER A 146 -25.27 13.13 19.52
C SER A 146 -25.71 12.46 18.21
N ALA A 147 -24.74 11.90 17.47
CA ALA A 147 -25.02 11.17 16.23
C ALA A 147 -26.12 10.11 16.46
N PRO A 148 -27.13 10.02 15.59
CA PRO A 148 -28.19 9.02 15.72
C PRO A 148 -27.62 7.59 15.71
N THR A 149 -28.07 6.76 16.65
CA THR A 149 -27.61 5.37 16.81
C THR A 149 -28.57 4.34 16.18
N ASP A 150 -29.54 4.80 15.40
CA ASP A 150 -30.63 3.98 14.85
C ASP A 150 -30.25 3.23 13.55
N GLY A 151 -29.08 3.53 12.98
CA GLY A 151 -28.61 2.91 11.74
C GLY A 151 -29.34 3.38 10.48
N THR A 152 -30.16 4.43 10.58
CA THR A 152 -31.03 4.92 9.49
C THR A 152 -30.99 6.42 9.34
N SER A 153 -30.84 7.18 10.42
CA SER A 153 -30.78 8.64 10.42
C SER A 153 -29.38 9.15 10.11
N SER A 154 -29.30 10.27 9.38
CA SER A 154 -28.03 10.88 8.98
C SER A 154 -27.19 11.34 10.16
N CYS A 155 -25.91 11.02 10.10
CA CYS A 155 -24.88 11.44 11.06
C CYS A 155 -24.12 12.69 10.58
N VAL A 156 -24.44 13.22 9.40
CA VAL A 156 -23.70 14.35 8.79
C VAL A 156 -23.68 15.58 9.70
N ALA A 157 -24.78 15.89 10.38
CA ALA A 157 -24.85 17.00 11.32
C ALA A 157 -23.86 16.86 12.49
N ALA A 158 -23.74 15.65 13.06
CA ALA A 158 -22.81 15.36 14.14
C ALA A 158 -21.35 15.51 13.68
N PHE A 159 -21.01 14.94 12.51
CA PHE A 159 -19.68 15.10 11.93
C PHE A 159 -19.33 16.56 11.61
N ASN A 160 -20.26 17.33 11.04
CA ASN A 160 -20.03 18.74 10.75
C ASN A 160 -19.87 19.58 12.02
N ALA A 161 -20.58 19.25 13.10
CA ALA A 161 -20.38 19.87 14.41
C ALA A 161 -18.99 19.55 14.99
N ILE A 162 -18.46 18.34 14.78
CA ILE A 162 -17.08 17.97 15.15
C ILE A 162 -16.06 18.72 14.28
N ALA A 163 -16.29 18.79 12.96
CA ALA A 163 -15.42 19.51 12.03
C ALA A 163 -15.31 21.01 12.36
N ALA A 164 -16.37 21.58 12.93
CA ALA A 164 -16.44 22.98 13.36
C ALA A 164 -15.69 23.27 14.69
N LEU A 165 -15.19 22.25 15.39
CA LEU A 165 -14.41 22.48 16.63
C LEU A 165 -13.15 23.30 16.35
N SER A 166 -12.76 24.13 17.31
CA SER A 166 -11.56 24.97 17.19
C SER A 166 -10.26 24.17 17.25
N ALA A 167 -10.27 22.96 17.79
CA ALA A 167 -9.11 22.07 17.86
C ALA A 167 -8.52 21.77 16.47
N GLY A 168 -7.20 21.89 16.33
CA GLY A 168 -6.49 21.57 15.08
C GLY A 168 -6.33 20.07 14.84
N ASP A 169 -6.29 19.29 15.92
CA ASP A 169 -6.15 17.83 15.91
C ASP A 169 -7.46 17.20 16.37
N LEU A 170 -8.08 16.40 15.51
CA LEU A 170 -9.36 15.73 15.76
C LEU A 170 -9.14 14.22 15.77
N HIS A 171 -9.31 13.61 16.94
CA HIS A 171 -9.29 12.16 17.12
C HIS A 171 -10.72 11.68 17.30
N ILE A 172 -11.35 11.28 16.20
CA ILE A 172 -12.77 10.96 16.11
C ILE A 172 -12.97 9.46 16.24
N PHE A 173 -13.71 9.05 17.27
CA PHE A 173 -14.08 7.67 17.51
C PHE A 173 -15.45 7.37 16.90
N ILE A 174 -15.52 6.31 16.11
CA ILE A 174 -16.73 5.78 15.48
C ILE A 174 -17.11 4.49 16.23
N PRO A 175 -18.11 4.52 17.13
CA PRO A 175 -18.49 3.34 17.88
C PRO A 175 -19.02 2.22 16.96
N PRO A 176 -19.14 0.97 17.45
CA PRO A 176 -19.83 -0.08 16.73
C PRO A 176 -21.25 0.35 16.36
N GLY A 177 -21.62 0.20 15.10
CA GLY A 177 -22.90 0.67 14.58
C GLY A 177 -22.89 0.92 13.08
N ASP A 178 -24.07 1.20 12.55
CA ASP A 178 -24.29 1.73 11.22
C ASP A 178 -24.47 3.25 11.31
N TRP A 179 -23.63 4.01 10.61
CA TRP A 179 -23.62 5.47 10.67
C TRP A 179 -23.89 6.03 9.28
N VAL A 180 -25.09 6.54 9.06
CA VAL A 180 -25.55 6.97 7.74
C VAL A 180 -24.92 8.32 7.36
N ILE A 181 -24.33 8.38 6.16
CA ILE A 181 -23.75 9.57 5.54
C ILE A 181 -24.50 9.81 4.22
N ASP A 182 -25.47 10.71 4.23
CA ASP A 182 -26.31 11.07 3.08
C ASP A 182 -25.93 12.41 2.43
N GLY A 183 -24.86 13.06 2.92
CA GLY A 183 -24.33 14.32 2.44
C GLY A 183 -22.82 14.45 2.65
N GLU A 184 -22.26 15.57 2.21
CA GLU A 184 -20.82 15.84 2.36
C GLU A 184 -20.50 16.23 3.82
N VAL A 185 -19.53 15.52 4.40
CA VAL A 185 -18.83 15.93 5.63
C VAL A 185 -17.52 16.55 5.21
N LEU A 186 -17.24 17.80 5.61
CA LEU A 186 -16.03 18.52 5.21
C LEU A 186 -15.15 18.86 6.43
N PHE A 187 -13.93 18.34 6.44
CA PHE A 187 -12.87 18.76 7.36
C PHE A 187 -11.88 19.66 6.63
N THR A 188 -11.72 20.89 7.10
CA THR A 188 -10.81 21.87 6.49
C THR A 188 -9.65 22.21 7.42
N ASP A 189 -8.41 22.06 6.94
CA ASP A 189 -7.17 22.42 7.64
C ASP A 189 -6.96 21.78 9.04
N LYS A 190 -7.47 20.55 9.22
CA LYS A 190 -7.37 19.77 10.47
C LYS A 190 -6.43 18.59 10.30
N ASN A 191 -5.74 18.15 11.36
CA ASN A 191 -5.28 16.77 11.44
C ASN A 191 -6.46 15.91 11.86
N VAL A 192 -6.83 14.90 11.07
CA VAL A 192 -8.01 14.07 11.32
C VAL A 192 -7.57 12.63 11.48
N THR A 193 -7.93 12.02 12.60
CA THR A 193 -7.84 10.57 12.81
C THR A 193 -9.26 10.04 13.04
N LEU A 194 -9.78 9.28 12.08
CA LEU A 194 -11.02 8.52 12.20
C LEU A 194 -10.68 7.10 12.67
N VAL A 195 -11.19 6.69 13.83
CA VAL A 195 -10.91 5.37 14.41
C VAL A 195 -12.21 4.65 14.71
N GLY A 196 -12.40 3.47 14.13
CA GLY A 196 -13.51 2.57 14.44
C GLY A 196 -13.10 1.36 15.26
N CYS A 197 -14.02 0.40 15.35
CA CYS A 197 -13.89 -0.89 16.04
C CYS A 197 -13.81 -2.04 15.04
N GLY A 198 -13.18 -1.81 13.88
CA GLY A 198 -13.03 -2.77 12.80
C GLY A 198 -14.34 -2.93 12.00
N PRO A 199 -14.70 -4.17 11.60
CA PRO A 199 -15.89 -4.42 10.80
C PRO A 199 -17.21 -3.93 11.41
N ALA A 200 -17.25 -3.75 12.74
CA ALA A 200 -18.44 -3.33 13.47
C ALA A 200 -18.74 -1.83 13.35
N SER A 201 -17.77 -0.99 13.00
CA SER A 201 -17.95 0.45 12.80
C SER A 201 -18.13 0.75 11.32
N ARG A 202 -19.38 0.92 10.88
CA ARG A 202 -19.74 0.97 9.45
C ARG A 202 -20.25 2.35 9.07
N LEU A 203 -19.49 3.08 8.26
CA LEU A 203 -19.92 4.34 7.65
C LEU A 203 -20.72 4.02 6.38
N ARG A 204 -22.04 4.25 6.40
CA ARG A 204 -22.97 3.91 5.32
C ARG A 204 -23.28 5.12 4.46
N PHE A 205 -22.70 5.18 3.28
CA PHE A 205 -22.97 6.21 2.29
C PHE A 205 -24.25 5.84 1.53
N THR A 206 -25.31 6.66 1.65
CA THR A 206 -26.66 6.34 1.14
C THR A 206 -27.12 7.22 -0.03
N THR A 207 -26.28 8.15 -0.48
CA THR A 207 -26.56 9.04 -1.61
C THR A 207 -25.29 9.29 -2.42
N THR A 208 -25.42 9.81 -3.65
CA THR A 208 -24.29 10.22 -4.49
C THR A 208 -23.47 11.37 -3.92
N THR A 209 -24.09 12.19 -3.06
CA THR A 209 -23.45 13.31 -2.36
C THR A 209 -22.80 12.91 -1.05
N GLY A 210 -23.17 11.73 -0.50
CA GLY A 210 -22.63 11.18 0.73
C GLY A 210 -21.15 10.87 0.59
N LYS A 211 -20.30 11.65 1.27
CA LYS A 211 -18.85 11.42 1.33
C LYS A 211 -18.22 12.11 2.53
N ILE A 212 -17.06 11.61 2.96
CA ILE A 212 -16.19 12.33 3.89
C ILE A 212 -15.07 12.98 3.08
N ARG A 213 -15.04 14.31 3.08
CA ARG A 213 -14.03 15.13 2.42
C ARG A 213 -13.09 15.72 3.45
N PHE A 214 -11.81 15.57 3.19
CA PHE A 214 -10.72 16.27 3.85
C PHE A 214 -10.11 17.26 2.87
N TYR A 215 -9.96 18.51 3.29
CA TYR A 215 -9.36 19.54 2.47
C TYR A 215 -8.33 20.35 3.24
N ASP A 216 -7.09 20.28 2.78
CA ASP A 216 -5.98 21.07 3.30
C ASP A 216 -5.69 22.21 2.33
N THR A 217 -6.02 23.41 2.77
CA THR A 217 -5.77 24.68 2.07
C THR A 217 -4.42 25.26 2.41
N SER A 218 -3.75 24.74 3.45
CA SER A 218 -2.51 25.32 3.91
C SER A 218 -1.44 25.19 2.83
N THR A 219 -0.69 26.28 2.62
CA THR A 219 0.43 26.34 1.67
C THR A 219 1.78 26.24 2.36
N GLY A 220 1.77 26.00 3.69
CA GLY A 220 2.96 25.90 4.52
C GLY A 220 3.67 24.54 4.44
N SER A 221 4.84 24.41 5.08
CA SER A 221 5.69 23.21 4.99
C SER A 221 5.24 21.99 5.81
N VAL A 222 4.11 22.06 6.53
CA VAL A 222 3.63 20.95 7.39
C VAL A 222 2.25 20.51 6.93
N ALA A 223 2.24 19.36 6.24
CA ALA A 223 1.05 18.65 5.81
C ALA A 223 0.09 18.34 6.95
N LYS A 224 -1.21 18.64 6.78
CA LYS A 224 -2.23 18.06 7.66
C LYS A 224 -2.42 16.59 7.34
N LYS A 225 -2.59 15.79 8.38
CA LYS A 225 -2.66 14.32 8.28
C LYS A 225 -4.10 13.82 8.29
N LEU A 226 -4.34 12.77 7.51
CA LEU A 226 -5.57 11.98 7.53
C LEU A 226 -5.25 10.53 7.89
N ASN A 227 -5.71 10.07 9.05
CA ASN A 227 -5.64 8.67 9.44
C ASN A 227 -7.05 8.08 9.47
N VAL A 228 -7.24 6.91 8.86
CA VAL A 228 -8.50 6.17 8.87
C VAL A 228 -8.20 4.74 9.28
N LEU A 229 -8.66 4.36 10.46
CA LEU A 229 -8.23 3.13 11.14
C LEU A 229 -9.46 2.31 11.56
N ASN A 230 -9.47 1.02 11.22
CA ASN A 230 -10.47 0.06 11.72
C ASN A 230 -11.93 0.47 11.41
N VAL A 231 -12.22 0.84 10.16
CA VAL A 231 -13.56 1.28 9.73
C VAL A 231 -13.99 0.52 8.48
N THR A 232 -15.27 0.21 8.38
CA THR A 232 -15.89 -0.25 7.14
C THR A 232 -16.60 0.91 6.44
N LEU A 233 -16.26 1.16 5.17
CA LEU A 233 -16.98 2.05 4.27
C LEU A 233 -18.01 1.22 3.50
N LEU A 234 -19.28 1.48 3.71
CA LEU A 234 -20.38 0.78 3.05
C LEU A 234 -21.07 1.70 2.06
N LYS A 235 -21.02 1.35 0.77
CA LYS A 235 -21.87 2.00 -0.24
C LYS A 235 -23.24 1.36 -0.25
N ASP A 236 -24.26 2.14 0.08
CA ASP A 236 -25.62 1.65 0.28
C ASP A 236 -26.68 2.35 -0.58
N TYR A 237 -26.29 2.89 -1.73
CA TYR A 237 -27.23 3.34 -2.76
C TYR A 237 -26.92 2.73 -4.12
N ALA A 238 -27.96 2.57 -4.93
CA ALA A 238 -27.83 2.15 -6.31
C ALA A 238 -27.12 3.26 -7.08
N ALA A 239 -25.97 2.94 -7.67
CA ALA A 239 -25.30 3.84 -8.59
C ALA A 239 -25.46 3.34 -10.01
N THR A 240 -25.78 4.25 -10.92
CA THR A 240 -25.49 4.03 -12.34
C THR A 240 -23.99 4.17 -12.56
N SER A 241 -23.43 3.56 -13.61
CA SER A 241 -21.99 3.25 -13.72
C SER A 241 -21.03 4.45 -13.89
N LEU A 242 -21.42 5.68 -13.50
CA LEU A 242 -20.65 6.92 -13.67
C LEU A 242 -20.91 7.98 -12.58
N ASP A 243 -21.50 7.62 -11.43
CA ASP A 243 -22.07 8.61 -10.50
C ASP A 243 -21.06 9.40 -9.64
N GLY A 244 -19.75 9.37 -9.93
CA GLY A 244 -18.73 10.16 -9.23
C GLY A 244 -18.61 9.87 -7.72
N SER A 245 -19.10 8.71 -7.30
CA SER A 245 -19.23 8.36 -5.88
C SER A 245 -17.88 8.09 -5.22
N VAL A 246 -17.55 8.87 -4.20
CA VAL A 246 -16.31 8.71 -3.41
C VAL A 246 -16.66 8.53 -1.95
N GLY A 247 -16.12 7.51 -1.29
CA GLY A 247 -16.34 7.30 0.15
C GLY A 247 -15.55 8.30 0.97
N ILE A 248 -14.23 8.27 0.77
CA ILE A 248 -13.30 9.23 1.37
C ILE A 248 -12.56 9.96 0.26
N GLU A 249 -12.66 11.29 0.26
CA GLU A 249 -11.87 12.17 -0.61
C GLU A 249 -10.95 13.00 0.25
N ALA A 250 -9.66 13.04 -0.06
CA ALA A 250 -8.71 13.90 0.62
C ALA A 250 -7.90 14.69 -0.40
N GLN A 251 -7.83 16.00 -0.21
CA GLN A 251 -7.11 16.89 -1.11
C GLN A 251 -6.13 17.76 -0.31
N TRP A 252 -4.93 17.90 -0.84
CA TRP A 252 -3.89 18.77 -0.31
C TRP A 252 -3.50 19.85 -1.32
N SER A 253 -3.51 21.13 -0.93
CA SER A 253 -3.26 22.26 -1.85
C SER A 253 -1.80 22.73 -1.87
N TYR A 254 -0.85 21.84 -1.51
CA TYR A 254 0.55 22.22 -1.32
C TYR A 254 1.28 22.57 -2.62
N THR A 255 2.22 23.51 -2.50
CA THR A 255 3.16 23.91 -3.55
C THR A 255 4.60 23.72 -3.05
N GLY A 256 5.13 22.48 -3.08
CA GLY A 256 6.54 22.20 -2.75
C GLY A 256 6.89 20.71 -2.63
N VAL A 257 8.19 20.37 -2.53
CA VAL A 257 8.69 18.99 -2.38
C VAL A 257 8.50 18.51 -0.93
N ILE A 258 7.65 17.51 -0.69
CA ILE A 258 7.30 17.00 0.66
C ILE A 258 7.58 15.48 0.77
N ALA A 259 8.62 14.99 0.08
CA ALA A 259 8.90 13.56 -0.12
C ALA A 259 8.99 12.65 1.13
N SER A 260 8.96 13.18 2.36
CA SER A 260 9.24 12.41 3.58
C SER A 260 8.11 12.32 4.62
N TRP A 261 6.98 13.01 4.46
CA TRP A 261 5.92 13.01 5.48
C TRP A 261 4.72 12.16 5.06
N GLU A 262 4.29 11.28 5.96
CA GLU A 262 3.03 10.53 5.83
C GLU A 262 1.84 11.49 5.95
N HIS A 263 1.17 11.74 4.82
CA HIS A 263 -0.03 12.57 4.73
C HIS A 263 -1.29 11.75 5.02
N ALA A 264 -1.31 10.49 4.60
CA ALA A 264 -2.45 9.63 4.84
C ALA A 264 -2.06 8.20 5.23
N LEU A 265 -2.74 7.68 6.26
CA LEU A 265 -2.66 6.30 6.70
C LEU A 265 -4.06 5.68 6.67
N PHE A 266 -4.19 4.57 5.94
CA PHE A 266 -5.35 3.70 5.97
C PHE A 266 -4.92 2.36 6.56
N GLU A 267 -5.52 1.97 7.67
CA GLU A 267 -5.20 0.71 8.33
C GLU A 267 -6.48 -0.06 8.67
N ASN A 268 -6.55 -1.32 8.28
CA ASN A 268 -7.74 -2.17 8.51
C ASN A 268 -9.04 -1.51 8.01
N VAL A 269 -8.97 -0.85 6.85
CA VAL A 269 -10.12 -0.20 6.22
C VAL A 269 -10.72 -1.14 5.20
N THR A 270 -12.00 -1.45 5.35
CA THR A 270 -12.76 -2.26 4.39
C THR A 270 -13.75 -1.39 3.64
N ALA A 271 -13.59 -1.25 2.34
CA ALA A 271 -14.62 -0.71 1.47
C ALA A 271 -15.46 -1.84 0.89
N GLN A 272 -16.78 -1.75 1.01
CA GLN A 272 -17.70 -2.76 0.51
C GLN A 272 -18.92 -2.08 -0.10
N ALA A 273 -19.46 -2.67 -1.15
CA ALA A 273 -20.75 -2.27 -1.70
C ALA A 273 -21.85 -3.27 -1.29
N ASN A 274 -23.02 -2.77 -0.91
CA ASN A 274 -24.10 -3.61 -0.38
C ASN A 274 -25.00 -4.18 -1.51
N GLY A 275 -24.85 -5.47 -1.85
CA GLY A 275 -25.69 -6.17 -2.84
C GLY A 275 -25.22 -6.08 -4.31
N ASN A 276 -25.95 -6.75 -5.21
CA ASN A 276 -25.48 -7.12 -6.57
C ASN A 276 -25.33 -5.99 -7.62
N THR A 277 -25.67 -4.74 -7.29
CA THR A 277 -25.68 -3.63 -8.27
C THR A 277 -25.07 -2.33 -7.75
N LYS A 278 -24.42 -2.36 -6.58
CA LYS A 278 -23.78 -1.17 -6.00
C LYS A 278 -22.27 -1.27 -6.32
N TYR A 279 -21.73 -0.29 -7.04
CA TYR A 279 -20.31 -0.25 -7.41
C TYR A 279 -19.70 1.04 -6.88
N TRP A 280 -18.54 1.00 -6.23
CA TRP A 280 -17.78 2.22 -5.94
C TRP A 280 -17.23 2.80 -7.25
N ASP A 281 -17.36 4.10 -7.50
CA ASP A 281 -16.57 4.73 -8.57
C ASP A 281 -15.09 4.68 -8.14
N THR A 282 -14.80 5.33 -7.01
CA THR A 282 -13.53 5.24 -6.28
C THR A 282 -13.84 5.15 -4.78
N ALA A 283 -13.33 4.15 -4.05
CA ALA A 283 -13.60 4.05 -2.61
C ALA A 283 -12.85 5.14 -1.82
N ILE A 284 -11.56 5.31 -2.13
CA ILE A 284 -10.69 6.32 -1.53
C ILE A 284 -10.02 7.10 -2.65
N ARG A 285 -10.20 8.42 -2.66
CA ARG A 285 -9.60 9.33 -3.63
C ARG A 285 -8.66 10.31 -2.93
N LEU A 286 -7.41 10.33 -3.34
CA LEU A 286 -6.38 11.19 -2.77
C LEU A 286 -5.85 12.13 -3.85
N ILE A 287 -5.89 13.43 -3.59
CA ILE A 287 -5.51 14.48 -4.54
C ILE A 287 -4.29 15.21 -4.01
N ASP A 288 -3.19 15.17 -4.75
CA ASP A 288 -1.92 15.84 -4.42
C ASP A 288 -1.31 15.43 -3.05
N ALA A 289 -1.58 14.20 -2.62
CA ALA A 289 -0.97 13.62 -1.43
C ALA A 289 0.55 13.43 -1.58
N GLY A 290 1.29 13.57 -0.49
CA GLY A 290 2.73 13.26 -0.40
C GLY A 290 2.95 11.76 -0.22
N VAL A 291 3.23 11.30 1.00
CA VAL A 291 3.32 9.87 1.30
C VAL A 291 1.99 9.32 1.80
N VAL A 292 1.54 8.22 1.20
CA VAL A 292 0.31 7.50 1.58
C VAL A 292 0.64 6.05 1.90
N ARG A 293 0.07 5.54 2.98
CA ARG A 293 0.18 4.12 3.34
C ARG A 293 -1.19 3.50 3.49
N ALA A 294 -1.38 2.36 2.86
CA ALA A 294 -2.53 1.49 3.03
C ALA A 294 -2.05 0.14 3.54
N ILE A 295 -2.54 -0.28 4.71
CA ILE A 295 -2.11 -1.50 5.39
C ILE A 295 -3.34 -2.32 5.72
N ASN A 296 -3.34 -3.59 5.28
CA ASN A 296 -4.45 -4.52 5.50
C ASN A 296 -5.82 -3.92 5.11
N CYS A 297 -5.84 -3.15 4.02
CA CYS A 297 -7.07 -2.56 3.52
C CYS A 297 -7.70 -3.47 2.47
N ARG A 298 -9.03 -3.46 2.41
CA ARG A 298 -9.79 -4.41 1.60
C ARG A 298 -10.87 -3.69 0.80
N LEU A 299 -11.01 -4.01 -0.48
CA LEU A 299 -12.19 -3.70 -1.27
C LEU A 299 -12.91 -4.98 -1.68
N ASP A 300 -14.12 -5.14 -1.15
CA ASP A 300 -15.05 -6.20 -1.52
C ASP A 300 -16.18 -5.64 -2.40
N ASN A 301 -15.96 -5.67 -3.71
CA ASN A 301 -17.03 -5.39 -4.66
C ASN A 301 -17.83 -6.68 -4.89
N ALA A 302 -18.93 -6.86 -4.15
CA ALA A 302 -19.79 -8.04 -4.23
C ALA A 302 -20.65 -7.99 -5.51
N GLY A 303 -20.07 -8.29 -6.67
CA GLY A 303 -20.81 -8.37 -7.94
C GLY A 303 -19.97 -9.01 -9.04
N ALA A 304 -20.53 -10.01 -9.73
CA ALA A 304 -19.86 -10.70 -10.82
C ALA A 304 -19.63 -9.77 -12.03
N GLN A 305 -18.36 -9.55 -12.37
CA GLN A 305 -17.85 -9.20 -13.71
C GLN A 305 -18.42 -7.98 -14.46
N ALA A 306 -19.11 -7.03 -13.82
CA ALA A 306 -19.61 -5.84 -14.52
C ALA A 306 -18.77 -4.58 -14.25
N SER A 307 -18.54 -3.83 -15.32
CA SER A 307 -17.67 -2.68 -15.55
C SER A 307 -17.95 -1.39 -14.74
N GLY A 308 -18.53 -1.48 -13.55
CA GLY A 308 -19.03 -0.31 -12.80
C GLY A 308 -17.99 0.43 -11.96
N SER A 309 -17.02 -0.29 -11.36
CA SER A 309 -16.02 0.32 -10.47
C SER A 309 -14.75 0.74 -11.19
N ARG A 310 -14.30 2.00 -10.99
CA ARG A 310 -13.05 2.51 -11.59
C ARG A 310 -11.83 2.09 -10.79
N ALA A 311 -11.80 2.29 -9.48
CA ALA A 311 -10.63 1.95 -8.67
C ALA A 311 -10.98 1.66 -7.21
N PHE A 312 -10.14 0.88 -6.51
CA PHE A 312 -10.15 0.87 -5.05
C PHE A 312 -9.59 2.18 -4.51
N ILE A 313 -8.34 2.48 -4.88
CA ILE A 313 -7.68 3.74 -4.54
C ILE A 313 -7.35 4.48 -5.85
N GLU A 314 -7.81 5.73 -5.93
CA GLU A 314 -7.43 6.64 -6.99
C GLU A 314 -6.52 7.73 -6.43
N LEU A 315 -5.42 7.93 -7.13
CA LEU A 315 -4.41 8.92 -6.82
C LEU A 315 -4.43 9.94 -7.93
N GLU A 316 -5.02 11.09 -7.64
CA GLU A 316 -5.13 12.18 -8.59
C GLU A 316 -4.05 13.22 -8.31
N ARG A 317 -3.43 13.70 -9.37
CA ARG A 317 -2.40 14.72 -9.29
C ARG A 317 -2.74 15.93 -10.14
N ARG A 318 -2.78 17.09 -9.48
CA ARG A 318 -3.03 18.41 -10.08
C ARG A 318 -1.82 19.34 -9.96
N ALA A 319 -0.93 19.14 -8.99
CA ALA A 319 0.21 20.01 -8.72
C ALA A 319 1.55 19.45 -9.23
N ALA A 320 2.35 20.31 -9.87
CA ALA A 320 3.64 19.97 -10.48
C ALA A 320 4.72 19.57 -9.46
N SER A 321 4.71 20.16 -8.27
CA SER A 321 5.88 20.22 -7.37
C SER A 321 5.98 19.13 -6.30
N ASN A 322 4.96 18.30 -6.09
CA ASN A 322 4.80 17.53 -4.85
C ASN A 322 5.23 16.06 -4.98
N THR A 323 6.49 15.63 -4.90
CA THR A 323 6.82 14.18 -4.98
C THR A 323 5.93 13.30 -4.09
N CYS A 324 5.31 12.25 -4.66
CA CYS A 324 4.39 11.38 -3.92
C CYS A 324 4.79 9.91 -3.96
N SER A 325 4.63 9.22 -2.83
CA SER A 325 4.97 7.81 -2.68
C SER A 325 3.83 7.05 -2.02
N PHE A 326 3.52 5.88 -2.55
CA PHE A 326 2.36 5.10 -2.15
C PHE A 326 2.80 3.71 -1.72
N HIS A 327 2.46 3.31 -0.50
CA HIS A 327 2.83 2.02 0.05
C HIS A 327 1.60 1.22 0.40
N PHE A 328 1.40 0.10 -0.29
CA PHE A 328 0.34 -0.87 -0.04
C PHE A 328 0.96 -2.12 0.57
N VAL A 329 0.47 -2.52 1.73
CA VAL A 329 0.95 -3.70 2.45
C VAL A 329 -0.24 -4.58 2.78
N SER A 330 -0.25 -5.79 2.25
CA SER A 330 -1.33 -6.77 2.48
C SER A 330 -2.72 -6.23 2.11
N CYS A 331 -2.81 -5.41 1.07
CA CYS A 331 -4.07 -4.87 0.60
C CYS A 331 -4.77 -5.82 -0.38
N PHE A 332 -6.10 -5.89 -0.32
CA PHE A 332 -6.93 -6.73 -1.18
C PHE A 332 -7.91 -5.89 -2.01
N ALA A 333 -8.04 -6.17 -3.31
CA ALA A 333 -9.07 -5.56 -4.14
C ALA A 333 -9.68 -6.55 -5.14
N TYR A 334 -11.00 -6.69 -5.13
CA TYR A 334 -11.74 -7.58 -6.03
C TYR A 334 -12.78 -6.86 -6.89
N GLY A 335 -12.88 -7.24 -8.17
CA GLY A 335 -13.99 -6.84 -9.05
C GLY A 335 -13.97 -5.37 -9.49
N THR A 336 -12.80 -4.77 -9.66
CA THR A 336 -12.64 -3.37 -10.12
C THR A 336 -12.00 -3.28 -11.50
N THR A 337 -12.11 -2.10 -12.13
CA THR A 337 -11.27 -1.77 -13.30
C THR A 337 -9.80 -1.73 -12.89
N ALA A 338 -9.45 -1.05 -11.80
CA ALA A 338 -8.10 -1.04 -11.27
C ALA A 338 -8.04 -1.34 -9.76
N GLY A 339 -7.02 -2.07 -9.32
CA GLY A 339 -6.65 -2.09 -7.90
C GLY A 339 -6.21 -0.68 -7.46
N VAL A 340 -5.21 -0.15 -8.15
CA VAL A 340 -4.73 1.24 -7.98
C VAL A 340 -4.86 1.99 -9.31
N ARG A 341 -5.45 3.18 -9.29
CA ARG A 341 -5.49 4.09 -10.43
C ARG A 341 -4.65 5.33 -10.17
N LEU A 342 -3.82 5.69 -11.13
CA LEU A 342 -3.06 6.93 -11.17
C LEU A 342 -3.72 7.86 -12.21
N THR A 343 -4.07 9.06 -11.78
CA THR A 343 -4.78 10.06 -12.59
C THR A 343 -3.94 11.34 -12.65
N HIS A 344 -3.53 11.78 -13.84
CA HIS A 344 -2.77 13.02 -14.05
C HIS A 344 -3.65 14.12 -14.63
N SER A 345 -4.32 14.92 -13.78
CA SER A 345 -5.43 15.79 -14.22
C SER A 345 -5.06 17.22 -14.65
N ALA A 346 -3.81 17.68 -14.51
CA ALA A 346 -3.37 18.99 -15.03
C ALA A 346 -1.88 19.03 -15.42
N ALA A 347 -1.55 19.79 -16.47
CA ALA A 347 -0.16 20.10 -16.87
C ALA A 347 0.31 21.44 -16.24
N PRO A 348 1.59 21.55 -15.82
CA PRO A 348 2.60 20.49 -15.80
C PRO A 348 2.30 19.55 -14.63
N ALA A 349 2.02 18.28 -14.93
CA ALA A 349 1.79 17.30 -13.88
C ALA A 349 3.12 17.09 -13.16
N GLY A 350 3.05 16.68 -11.90
CA GLY A 350 4.26 16.33 -11.18
C GLY A 350 4.56 14.85 -11.22
N THR A 351 5.77 14.50 -10.78
CA THR A 351 6.27 13.13 -10.75
C THR A 351 5.70 12.34 -9.57
N ILE A 352 5.26 11.11 -9.84
CA ILE A 352 5.00 10.10 -8.81
C ILE A 352 6.34 9.47 -8.47
N GLU A 353 6.80 9.64 -7.23
CA GLU A 353 8.10 9.14 -6.79
C GLU A 353 8.10 7.62 -6.68
N GLY A 354 7.02 7.02 -6.17
CA GLY A 354 6.87 5.59 -6.36
C GLY A 354 5.59 4.96 -5.87
N VAL A 355 5.33 3.76 -6.40
CA VAL A 355 4.21 2.89 -6.01
C VAL A 355 4.78 1.56 -5.56
N TYR A 356 4.62 1.26 -4.27
CA TYR A 356 5.18 0.11 -3.58
C TYR A 356 4.06 -0.81 -3.11
N LEU A 357 4.06 -2.05 -3.59
CA LEU A 357 3.12 -3.09 -3.21
C LEU A 357 3.88 -4.22 -2.57
N THR A 358 3.47 -4.61 -1.37
CA THR A 358 4.02 -5.75 -0.64
C THR A 358 2.88 -6.66 -0.23
N ASP A 359 2.93 -7.91 -0.67
CA ASP A 359 1.94 -8.96 -0.35
C ASP A 359 0.48 -8.55 -0.64
N CYS A 360 0.27 -7.75 -1.70
CA CYS A 360 -1.06 -7.31 -2.11
C CYS A 360 -1.75 -8.36 -2.99
N GLU A 361 -3.08 -8.42 -2.87
CA GLU A 361 -3.95 -9.36 -3.58
C GLU A 361 -4.99 -8.65 -4.45
N PHE A 362 -4.86 -8.73 -5.77
CA PHE A 362 -5.82 -8.12 -6.70
C PHE A 362 -6.52 -9.14 -7.63
N PRO A 363 -7.34 -10.04 -7.08
CA PRO A 363 -8.08 -11.01 -7.88
C PRO A 363 -9.26 -10.38 -8.63
N GLY A 364 -9.43 -10.75 -9.90
CA GLY A 364 -10.60 -10.37 -10.69
C GLY A 364 -10.65 -8.88 -11.09
N THR A 365 -9.51 -8.19 -11.09
CA THR A 365 -9.40 -6.80 -11.57
C THR A 365 -9.13 -6.74 -13.07
N ARG A 366 -9.39 -5.63 -13.76
CA ARG A 366 -8.92 -5.47 -15.15
C ARG A 366 -7.43 -5.14 -15.18
N TYR A 367 -7.03 -4.23 -14.31
CA TYR A 367 -5.68 -3.80 -14.07
C TYR A 367 -5.34 -3.93 -12.59
N ALA A 368 -4.14 -4.36 -12.25
CA ALA A 368 -3.68 -4.19 -10.87
C ALA A 368 -3.26 -2.73 -10.61
N ILE A 369 -2.46 -2.16 -11.51
CA ILE A 369 -2.16 -0.73 -11.56
C ILE A 369 -2.49 -0.18 -12.94
N TYR A 370 -3.27 0.91 -12.98
CA TYR A 370 -3.65 1.62 -14.20
C TYR A 370 -3.24 3.09 -14.10
N ASP A 371 -2.34 3.51 -14.96
CA ASP A 371 -2.02 4.92 -15.21
C ASP A 371 -2.82 5.44 -16.42
N ASP A 372 -3.60 6.49 -16.21
CA ASP A 372 -4.44 7.09 -17.26
C ASP A 372 -3.63 7.91 -18.28
N ASN A 373 -2.34 8.12 -18.04
CA ASN A 373 -1.43 8.77 -18.96
C ASN A 373 -0.88 7.84 -20.06
N GLU A 374 -1.48 6.66 -20.25
CA GLU A 374 -1.00 5.62 -21.16
C GLU A 374 -0.72 6.10 -22.61
N GLY A 375 -1.33 7.19 -23.08
CA GLY A 375 -1.17 7.69 -24.46
C GLY A 375 -0.12 8.77 -24.72
N THR A 376 0.60 9.29 -23.71
CA THR A 376 1.50 10.44 -23.91
C THR A 376 2.94 10.19 -23.47
N ALA A 377 3.90 10.65 -24.27
CA ALA A 377 5.35 10.61 -23.97
C ALA A 377 5.81 11.69 -22.99
N ASP A 378 4.88 12.24 -22.20
CA ASP A 378 5.15 13.42 -21.38
C ASP A 378 5.99 13.05 -20.15
N THR A 379 7.25 13.48 -20.15
CA THR A 379 8.19 13.28 -19.02
C THR A 379 7.74 14.00 -17.75
N THR A 380 6.77 14.93 -17.83
CA THR A 380 6.19 15.56 -16.64
C THR A 380 5.19 14.65 -15.91
N ARG A 381 4.79 13.54 -16.53
CA ARG A 381 3.83 12.56 -15.99
C ARG A 381 4.48 11.20 -15.76
N GLN A 382 5.60 11.22 -15.05
CA GLN A 382 6.45 10.07 -14.81
C GLN A 382 6.12 9.38 -13.48
N VAL A 383 6.20 8.05 -13.49
CA VAL A 383 6.26 7.21 -12.28
C VAL A 383 7.71 6.74 -12.10
N ASN A 384 8.42 7.30 -11.14
CA ASN A 384 9.87 7.05 -10.95
C ASN A 384 10.17 5.61 -10.54
N ASP A 385 9.38 5.05 -9.62
CA ASP A 385 9.63 3.72 -9.08
C ASP A 385 8.31 2.93 -8.91
N VAL A 386 8.27 1.71 -9.40
CA VAL A 386 7.15 0.78 -9.17
C VAL A 386 7.73 -0.51 -8.66
N LYS A 387 7.41 -0.84 -7.41
CA LYS A 387 7.86 -2.07 -6.77
C LYS A 387 6.67 -2.93 -6.41
N TRP A 388 6.68 -4.18 -6.84
CA TRP A 388 5.75 -5.20 -6.38
C TRP A 388 6.54 -6.38 -5.83
N ILE A 389 6.40 -6.67 -4.55
CA ILE A 389 7.01 -7.83 -3.88
C ILE A 389 5.91 -8.72 -3.33
N GLY A 390 5.90 -10.00 -3.71
CA GLY A 390 4.97 -10.98 -3.16
C GLY A 390 3.51 -10.79 -3.60
N GLY A 391 2.60 -11.48 -2.92
CA GLY A 391 1.17 -11.40 -3.16
C GLY A 391 0.70 -12.08 -4.45
N HIS A 392 -0.52 -11.74 -4.87
CA HIS A 392 -1.22 -12.39 -5.97
C HIS A 392 -2.04 -11.40 -6.79
N ALA A 393 -2.06 -11.53 -8.12
CA ALA A 393 -3.03 -10.80 -8.94
C ALA A 393 -3.63 -11.72 -9.99
N SER A 394 -4.94 -11.59 -10.19
CA SER A 394 -5.62 -12.22 -11.31
C SER A 394 -6.29 -11.13 -12.14
N VAL A 395 -5.63 -10.72 -13.21
CA VAL A 395 -6.07 -9.58 -14.04
C VAL A 395 -6.69 -10.05 -15.36
N SER A 396 -7.61 -9.26 -15.91
CA SER A 396 -8.19 -9.55 -17.24
C SER A 396 -7.57 -8.80 -18.41
N ARG A 397 -6.83 -7.72 -18.13
CA ARG A 397 -6.04 -6.99 -19.12
C ARG A 397 -4.58 -7.01 -18.72
N ALA A 398 -4.07 -5.95 -18.11
CA ALA A 398 -2.67 -5.83 -17.73
C ALA A 398 -2.48 -5.99 -16.23
N LEU A 399 -1.32 -6.52 -15.82
CA LEU A 399 -0.89 -6.39 -14.43
C LEU A 399 -0.58 -4.91 -14.16
N LEU A 400 0.29 -4.36 -14.99
CA LEU A 400 0.77 -2.99 -14.91
C LEU A 400 0.60 -2.33 -16.28
N LEU A 401 0.06 -1.13 -16.29
CA LEU A 401 -0.06 -0.32 -17.49
C LEU A 401 0.37 1.12 -17.18
N PHE A 402 1.43 1.56 -17.87
CA PHE A 402 2.02 2.89 -17.70
C PHE A 402 2.24 3.59 -19.06
N GLY A 403 2.07 4.91 -19.07
CA GLY A 403 2.61 5.76 -20.12
C GLY A 403 4.13 5.85 -20.01
N TYR A 404 4.60 6.38 -18.87
CA TYR A 404 6.01 6.56 -18.55
C TYR A 404 6.32 6.05 -17.14
N ALA A 405 7.26 5.10 -17.03
CA ALA A 405 7.84 4.70 -15.75
C ALA A 405 9.38 4.68 -15.84
N SER A 406 10.11 4.97 -14.75
CA SER A 406 11.57 4.80 -14.76
C SER A 406 11.97 3.43 -14.28
N ASN A 407 11.71 3.07 -13.04
CA ASN A 407 12.20 1.83 -12.47
C ASN A 407 11.03 0.92 -12.11
N ILE A 408 11.13 -0.33 -12.54
CA ILE A 408 10.12 -1.34 -12.23
C ILE A 408 10.82 -2.56 -11.68
N PHE A 409 10.30 -3.01 -10.56
CA PHE A 409 10.77 -4.20 -9.88
C PHE A 409 9.59 -5.05 -9.45
N VAL A 410 9.43 -6.21 -10.08
CA VAL A 410 8.42 -7.21 -9.72
C VAL A 410 9.13 -8.46 -9.24
N ASP A 411 8.84 -8.89 -8.02
CA ASP A 411 9.51 -10.01 -7.37
C ASP A 411 8.52 -10.88 -6.59
N SER A 412 8.76 -12.20 -6.61
CA SER A 412 8.12 -13.18 -5.74
C SER A 412 6.57 -13.21 -5.77
N GLY A 413 5.95 -12.63 -6.79
CA GLY A 413 4.49 -12.57 -6.92
C GLY A 413 3.91 -13.73 -7.74
N ASN A 414 2.62 -14.01 -7.54
CA ASN A 414 1.87 -14.98 -8.33
C ASN A 414 0.81 -14.27 -9.19
N PHE A 415 1.03 -14.22 -10.49
CA PHE A 415 0.24 -13.42 -11.43
C PHE A 415 -0.46 -14.32 -12.45
N THR A 416 -1.78 -14.23 -12.49
CA THR A 416 -2.62 -14.94 -13.45
C THR A 416 -3.27 -13.95 -14.42
N PHE A 417 -3.13 -14.19 -15.72
CA PHE A 417 -3.83 -13.43 -16.76
C PHE A 417 -5.02 -14.25 -17.25
N ASN A 418 -6.22 -13.80 -16.91
CA ASN A 418 -7.48 -14.49 -17.21
C ASN A 418 -8.23 -13.81 -18.35
N ASN A 419 -8.97 -14.58 -19.15
CA ASN A 419 -9.87 -14.02 -20.15
C ASN A 419 -11.23 -13.70 -19.49
N LEU A 420 -11.32 -12.61 -18.72
CA LEU A 420 -12.62 -12.16 -18.22
C LEU A 420 -13.33 -11.40 -19.33
N ALA A 421 -14.07 -12.11 -20.19
CA ALA A 421 -15.17 -11.66 -21.06
C ALA A 421 -15.18 -10.18 -21.52
N ASP A 422 -14.02 -9.58 -21.83
CA ASP A 422 -13.93 -8.20 -22.33
C ASP A 422 -14.00 -8.28 -23.85
N SER A 423 -15.12 -7.85 -24.41
CA SER A 423 -15.43 -7.93 -25.84
C SER A 423 -14.56 -7.02 -26.72
N ALA A 424 -13.66 -6.24 -26.12
CA ALA A 424 -12.72 -5.39 -26.83
C ALA A 424 -11.54 -6.19 -27.39
N ALA A 425 -11.47 -6.26 -28.72
CA ALA A 425 -10.45 -6.91 -29.52
C ALA A 425 -9.06 -6.23 -29.43
N ALA A 426 -8.40 -6.29 -28.27
CA ALA A 426 -6.97 -6.00 -28.10
C ALA A 426 -6.44 -6.47 -26.73
N LEU A 427 -6.61 -7.76 -26.37
CA LEU A 427 -6.16 -8.28 -25.08
C LEU A 427 -4.61 -8.27 -24.98
N GLU A 428 -4.11 -7.15 -24.45
CA GLU A 428 -2.81 -6.91 -23.86
C GLU A 428 -2.76 -7.66 -22.51
N ALA A 429 -1.90 -8.68 -22.36
CA ALA A 429 -1.86 -9.55 -21.17
C ALA A 429 -0.44 -9.63 -20.60
N GLY A 430 -0.13 -8.80 -19.61
CA GLY A 430 1.24 -8.70 -19.10
C GLY A 430 1.57 -7.47 -18.27
N ILE A 431 2.86 -7.17 -18.17
CA ILE A 431 3.38 -5.84 -17.84
C ILE A 431 3.51 -5.08 -19.17
N ILE A 432 2.83 -3.93 -19.30
CA ILE A 432 2.75 -3.17 -20.54
C ILE A 432 3.25 -1.74 -20.36
N PHE A 433 4.10 -1.35 -21.30
CA PHE A 433 4.60 0.00 -21.47
C PHE A 433 4.16 0.54 -22.80
N ARG A 434 3.49 1.69 -22.80
CA ARG A 434 3.11 2.35 -24.05
C ARG A 434 4.17 3.30 -24.55
N THR A 435 4.92 3.98 -23.67
CA THR A 435 5.84 5.03 -24.11
C THR A 435 7.28 4.89 -23.62
N TYR A 436 7.56 4.79 -22.32
CA TYR A 436 8.95 4.77 -21.82
C TYR A 436 9.14 3.95 -20.55
N ALA A 437 10.30 3.29 -20.42
CA ALA A 437 10.73 2.49 -19.27
C ALA A 437 12.26 2.56 -19.06
N GLU A 438 12.82 3.14 -18.00
CA GLU A 438 14.29 3.11 -17.84
C GLU A 438 14.79 1.70 -17.52
N SER A 439 14.36 1.11 -16.41
CA SER A 439 14.75 -0.21 -15.95
C SER A 439 13.54 -1.08 -15.65
N VAL A 440 13.53 -2.30 -16.20
CA VAL A 440 12.49 -3.30 -15.95
C VAL A 440 13.15 -4.55 -15.38
N ASN A 441 12.91 -4.82 -14.10
CA ASN A 441 13.41 -5.98 -13.39
C ASN A 441 12.24 -6.85 -12.95
N VAL A 442 12.23 -8.11 -13.37
CA VAL A 442 11.20 -9.09 -13.05
C VAL A 442 11.88 -10.37 -12.62
N GLU A 443 11.79 -10.69 -11.34
CA GLU A 443 12.57 -11.74 -10.71
C GLU A 443 11.66 -12.71 -9.95
N SER A 444 12.04 -13.98 -9.91
CA SER A 444 11.46 -15.03 -9.02
C SER A 444 9.94 -15.10 -8.96
N SER A 445 9.24 -14.64 -10.00
CA SER A 445 7.79 -14.50 -10.01
C SER A 445 7.15 -15.59 -10.84
N ARG A 446 5.89 -15.87 -10.57
CA ARG A 446 5.09 -16.85 -11.29
C ARG A 446 4.08 -16.15 -12.17
N PHE A 447 4.11 -16.41 -13.47
CA PHE A 447 3.19 -15.85 -14.46
C PHE A 447 2.42 -16.97 -15.14
N PHE A 448 1.12 -17.08 -14.86
CA PHE A 448 0.22 -18.05 -15.48
C PHE A 448 -0.72 -17.39 -16.47
N ARG A 449 -1.08 -18.13 -17.52
CA ARG A 449 -2.19 -17.78 -18.41
C ARG A 449 -3.34 -18.75 -18.24
N GLY A 450 -4.54 -18.22 -18.02
CA GLY A 450 -5.76 -19.03 -18.00
C GLY A 450 -6.01 -19.69 -19.36
N SER A 451 -6.64 -20.87 -19.36
CA SER A 451 -6.87 -21.75 -20.52
C SER A 451 -7.73 -21.19 -21.66
N GLY A 452 -8.15 -19.92 -21.58
CA GLY A 452 -8.97 -19.24 -22.58
C GLY A 452 -8.37 -17.94 -23.13
N ALA A 453 -7.15 -17.55 -22.75
CA ALA A 453 -6.51 -16.32 -23.25
C ALA A 453 -6.12 -16.45 -24.74
N ALA A 454 -6.21 -15.35 -25.51
CA ALA A 454 -5.87 -15.34 -26.93
C ALA A 454 -4.42 -15.81 -27.16
N THR A 455 -4.26 -16.88 -27.92
CA THR A 455 -2.97 -17.44 -28.33
C THR A 455 -2.09 -16.39 -29.01
N GLY A 456 -0.80 -16.29 -28.64
CA GLY A 456 0.20 -15.49 -29.38
C GLY A 456 0.53 -14.07 -28.85
N LYS A 457 0.05 -13.66 -27.67
CA LYS A 457 0.38 -12.33 -27.10
C LYS A 457 1.56 -12.38 -26.12
N PRO A 458 2.37 -11.31 -25.95
CA PRO A 458 3.47 -11.28 -24.98
C PRO A 458 2.99 -11.15 -23.53
N THR A 459 3.69 -11.77 -22.58
CA THR A 459 3.57 -11.56 -21.12
C THR A 459 4.26 -10.26 -20.69
N PHE A 460 5.18 -9.74 -21.50
CA PHE A 460 5.83 -8.45 -21.29
C PHE A 460 5.85 -7.68 -22.62
N LEU A 461 5.17 -6.53 -22.65
CA LEU A 461 5.15 -5.63 -23.80
C LEU A 461 5.96 -4.39 -23.45
N LEU A 462 7.17 -4.32 -24.00
CA LEU A 462 8.09 -3.21 -23.80
C LEU A 462 7.87 -2.12 -24.86
N PRO A 463 8.17 -0.83 -24.56
CA PRO A 463 8.12 0.22 -25.56
C PRO A 463 9.26 0.03 -26.58
N THR A 464 9.44 0.97 -27.52
CA THR A 464 10.56 0.90 -28.48
C THR A 464 11.89 0.83 -27.73
N ARG A 465 12.90 0.16 -28.33
CA ARG A 465 14.20 -0.06 -27.68
C ARG A 465 14.89 1.23 -27.23
N ASP A 466 14.71 2.33 -27.95
CA ASP A 466 15.30 3.63 -27.58
C ASP A 466 14.70 4.19 -26.28
N ASN A 467 13.52 3.71 -25.91
CA ASN A 467 12.80 4.09 -24.70
C ASN A 467 13.01 3.10 -23.55
N VAL A 468 13.91 2.13 -23.72
CA VAL A 468 14.29 1.15 -22.69
C VAL A 468 15.78 1.16 -22.41
N ARG A 469 16.18 1.48 -21.17
CA ARG A 469 17.60 1.51 -20.81
C ARG A 469 18.10 0.12 -20.39
N SER A 470 17.37 -0.65 -19.60
CA SER A 470 17.76 -2.00 -19.19
C SER A 470 16.56 -2.90 -18.89
N VAL A 471 16.69 -4.18 -19.23
CA VAL A 471 15.68 -5.22 -18.92
C VAL A 471 16.38 -6.40 -18.26
N ARG A 472 15.86 -6.85 -17.13
CA ARG A 472 16.24 -8.10 -16.47
C ARG A 472 14.98 -8.91 -16.17
N ILE A 473 14.87 -10.11 -16.74
CA ILE A 473 13.78 -11.04 -16.47
C ILE A 473 14.40 -12.39 -16.11
N ILE A 474 14.51 -12.71 -14.81
CA ILE A 474 15.27 -13.87 -14.34
C ILE A 474 14.52 -14.74 -13.34
N GLY A 475 14.75 -16.06 -13.38
CA GLY A 475 14.25 -16.98 -12.35
C GLY A 475 12.71 -17.09 -12.26
N ASN A 476 11.98 -16.65 -13.29
CA ASN A 476 10.52 -16.68 -13.27
C ASN A 476 9.97 -18.04 -13.73
N SER A 477 8.77 -18.39 -13.29
CA SER A 477 8.02 -19.54 -13.79
C SER A 477 6.89 -19.06 -14.70
N ILE A 478 6.98 -19.37 -15.99
CA ILE A 478 6.07 -18.90 -17.04
C ILE A 478 5.22 -20.08 -17.52
N GLY A 479 3.91 -19.97 -17.31
CA GLY A 479 2.93 -21.00 -17.64
C GLY A 479 2.82 -21.28 -19.15
N ALA A 480 2.16 -22.39 -19.48
CA ALA A 480 1.90 -22.81 -20.86
C ALA A 480 1.21 -21.67 -21.64
N PHE A 481 1.63 -21.44 -22.88
CA PHE A 481 1.14 -20.37 -23.78
C PHE A 481 1.62 -18.93 -23.47
N GLY A 482 2.59 -18.75 -22.55
CA GLY A 482 3.25 -17.46 -22.31
C GLY A 482 4.39 -17.18 -23.31
N TYR A 483 4.45 -15.96 -23.84
CA TYR A 483 5.62 -15.45 -24.60
C TYR A 483 6.37 -14.45 -23.73
N VAL A 484 7.69 -14.59 -23.57
CA VAL A 484 8.44 -13.77 -22.60
C VAL A 484 8.54 -12.31 -23.04
N VAL A 485 8.78 -11.97 -24.30
CA VAL A 485 8.84 -10.55 -24.72
C VAL A 485 8.40 -10.43 -26.18
N ASN A 486 7.55 -9.45 -26.49
CA ASN A 486 7.39 -8.97 -27.87
C ASN A 486 7.95 -7.56 -27.94
N GLN A 487 8.96 -7.34 -28.79
CA GLN A 487 9.54 -6.02 -29.03
C GLN A 487 8.99 -5.42 -30.32
N VAL A 488 8.48 -4.19 -30.23
CA VAL A 488 8.14 -3.38 -31.40
C VAL A 488 9.37 -2.55 -31.78
N GLY A 489 9.92 -2.77 -32.98
CA GLY A 489 10.79 -1.81 -33.67
C GLY A 489 12.25 -2.22 -33.89
N THR A 490 12.59 -2.43 -35.16
CA THR A 490 13.92 -2.68 -35.72
C THR A 490 14.77 -1.41 -35.80
N ALA A 491 15.22 -0.87 -34.66
CA ALA A 491 16.22 0.19 -34.62
C ALA A 491 17.42 -0.21 -33.75
N THR A 492 18.60 -0.14 -34.37
CA THR A 492 19.95 -0.37 -33.85
C THR A 492 20.34 0.63 -32.74
N ARG A 493 20.85 0.17 -31.59
CA ARG A 493 22.19 0.56 -31.09
C ARG A 493 22.78 -0.17 -29.87
N ASP A 494 22.03 -0.79 -28.95
CA ASP A 494 22.68 -1.48 -27.79
C ASP A 494 22.03 -2.83 -27.43
N LYS A 495 22.64 -3.94 -27.86
CA LYS A 495 22.18 -5.32 -27.58
C LYS A 495 22.60 -5.86 -26.19
N ASN A 496 23.44 -5.14 -25.45
CA ASN A 496 24.05 -5.59 -24.17
C ASN A 496 23.20 -5.31 -22.92
N ARG A 497 21.96 -4.81 -23.03
CA ARG A 497 21.19 -4.31 -21.88
C ARG A 497 19.90 -5.09 -21.55
N ILE A 498 19.69 -6.22 -22.21
CA ILE A 498 18.51 -7.08 -22.00
C ILE A 498 19.02 -8.47 -21.56
N LEU A 499 18.80 -8.80 -20.28
CA LEU A 499 19.11 -10.10 -19.69
C LEU A 499 17.80 -10.85 -19.45
N VAL A 500 17.63 -12.00 -20.08
CA VAL A 500 16.49 -12.90 -19.83
C VAL A 500 17.04 -14.31 -19.67
N ALA A 501 17.11 -14.80 -18.44
CA ALA A 501 17.81 -16.03 -18.07
C ALA A 501 17.05 -16.83 -16.99
N ASP A 502 17.34 -18.13 -16.86
CA ASP A 502 16.82 -19.01 -15.80
C ASP A 502 15.28 -19.05 -15.60
N ASN A 503 14.52 -18.61 -16.60
CA ASN A 503 13.06 -18.69 -16.55
C ASN A 503 12.60 -20.11 -16.92
N GLN A 504 11.82 -20.73 -16.04
CA GLN A 504 11.19 -22.02 -16.28
C GLN A 504 9.95 -21.81 -17.17
N HIS A 505 9.83 -22.59 -18.25
CA HIS A 505 8.62 -22.59 -19.08
C HIS A 505 7.87 -23.90 -18.84
N GLU A 506 6.65 -23.81 -18.32
CA GLU A 506 5.77 -24.97 -18.17
C GLU A 506 5.05 -25.22 -19.52
N GLY A 507 5.42 -26.26 -20.27
CA GLY A 507 4.75 -26.66 -21.53
C GLY A 507 5.55 -26.42 -22.83
N VAL A 508 5.17 -27.12 -23.92
CA VAL A 508 5.85 -27.03 -25.23
C VAL A 508 5.68 -25.62 -25.81
N PRO A 509 6.75 -24.87 -26.09
CA PRO A 509 6.64 -23.53 -26.66
C PRO A 509 6.00 -23.61 -28.06
N SER A 510 4.77 -23.11 -28.20
CA SER A 510 4.17 -22.91 -29.52
C SER A 510 4.90 -21.74 -30.20
N SER A 511 5.69 -22.04 -31.23
CA SER A 511 6.23 -21.10 -32.23
C SER A 511 6.83 -19.79 -31.71
N SER A 512 8.08 -19.78 -31.27
CA SER A 512 8.86 -18.55 -31.10
C SER A 512 9.10 -17.87 -32.47
N THR A 513 8.24 -16.95 -32.89
CA THR A 513 8.63 -15.91 -33.87
C THR A 513 9.28 -14.75 -33.12
N SER A 514 10.45 -15.01 -32.52
CA SER A 514 11.33 -13.97 -32.01
C SER A 514 12.59 -13.91 -32.87
N SER A 515 12.62 -12.98 -33.82
CA SER A 515 13.88 -12.52 -34.39
C SER A 515 14.72 -11.89 -33.27
N GLY A 516 15.75 -12.61 -32.80
CA GLY A 516 16.85 -12.04 -32.02
C GLY A 516 16.78 -12.21 -30.50
N PHE A 517 16.54 -13.44 -30.02
CA PHE A 517 16.64 -13.76 -28.59
C PHE A 517 17.80 -14.72 -28.34
N PHE A 518 18.76 -14.31 -27.52
CA PHE A 518 19.98 -15.06 -27.20
C PHE A 518 19.66 -16.28 -26.33
N VAL A 519 19.21 -17.35 -26.99
CA VAL A 519 19.58 -18.71 -26.59
C VAL A 519 21.08 -18.89 -26.88
N ASN A 520 21.78 -19.77 -26.16
CA ASN A 520 23.21 -20.14 -26.29
C ASN A 520 23.64 -20.65 -27.70
N ASN A 521 23.24 -19.93 -28.75
CA ASN A 521 23.41 -20.26 -30.15
C ASN A 521 24.49 -19.34 -30.74
N PRO A 522 25.44 -19.90 -31.52
CA PRO A 522 26.42 -19.10 -32.25
C PRO A 522 25.74 -17.99 -33.08
N GLN A 523 26.24 -16.75 -32.96
CA GLN A 523 25.77 -15.59 -33.72
C GLN A 523 26.76 -15.22 -34.80
N ILE A 524 26.30 -14.98 -36.03
CA ILE A 524 27.15 -14.46 -37.09
C ILE A 524 27.38 -12.96 -36.84
N VAL A 525 28.62 -12.58 -36.57
CA VAL A 525 29.06 -11.18 -36.37
C VAL A 525 29.31 -10.51 -37.72
N ALA A 526 29.96 -11.24 -38.64
CA ALA A 526 30.17 -10.81 -40.01
C ALA A 526 30.38 -12.02 -40.91
N GLN A 527 29.96 -11.90 -42.17
CA GLN A 527 30.27 -12.88 -43.20
C GLN A 527 30.38 -12.18 -44.56
N SER A 528 31.21 -12.73 -45.43
CA SER A 528 31.33 -12.30 -46.81
C SER A 528 31.67 -13.49 -47.69
N ALA A 529 31.18 -13.45 -48.93
CA ALA A 529 31.62 -14.31 -50.03
C ALA A 529 32.11 -13.46 -51.22
N VAL A 530 32.61 -12.25 -50.91
CA VAL A 530 33.22 -11.34 -51.89
C VAL A 530 34.73 -11.49 -51.81
N ALA A 531 35.34 -11.87 -52.92
CA ALA A 531 36.77 -12.14 -53.02
C ALA A 531 37.62 -10.88 -52.81
N ALA A 532 38.69 -11.01 -52.01
CA ALA A 532 39.72 -10.00 -51.83
C ALA A 532 41.11 -10.64 -51.96
N SER A 533 41.95 -10.14 -52.87
CA SER A 533 43.24 -10.75 -53.21
C SER A 533 44.43 -9.85 -52.90
N VAL A 534 45.57 -10.50 -52.68
CA VAL A 534 46.90 -9.87 -52.63
C VAL A 534 47.80 -10.53 -53.69
N THR A 535 48.49 -9.71 -54.47
CA THR A 535 49.51 -10.10 -55.46
C THR A 535 50.50 -8.94 -55.64
N GLY A 536 51.68 -9.20 -56.20
CA GLY A 536 52.66 -8.15 -56.53
C GLY A 536 53.41 -7.57 -55.33
N THR A 537 53.21 -8.08 -54.11
CA THR A 537 53.87 -7.61 -52.89
C THR A 537 54.14 -8.76 -51.91
N THR A 538 55.22 -8.66 -51.13
CA THR A 538 55.55 -9.57 -50.03
C THR A 538 55.18 -9.00 -48.65
N THR A 539 54.59 -7.80 -48.62
CA THR A 539 54.10 -7.14 -47.41
C THR A 539 52.80 -7.78 -46.93
N GLU A 540 52.67 -7.99 -45.61
CA GLU A 540 51.42 -8.44 -45.00
C GLU A 540 50.29 -7.44 -45.32
N THR A 541 49.23 -7.93 -45.97
CA THR A 541 48.14 -7.12 -46.48
C THR A 541 46.83 -7.54 -45.82
N THR A 542 46.05 -6.59 -45.32
CA THR A 542 44.71 -6.83 -44.75
C THR A 542 43.68 -6.98 -45.87
N LEU A 543 42.95 -8.09 -45.86
CA LEU A 543 41.92 -8.43 -46.86
C LEU A 543 40.50 -8.27 -46.31
N ALA A 544 40.33 -8.33 -44.98
CA ALA A 544 39.06 -7.98 -44.32
C ALA A 544 39.30 -7.41 -42.91
N THR A 545 38.44 -6.49 -42.49
CA THR A 545 38.39 -5.97 -41.12
C THR A 545 36.96 -6.10 -40.58
N VAL A 546 36.81 -6.71 -39.41
CA VAL A 546 35.54 -6.93 -38.72
C VAL A 546 35.63 -6.30 -37.33
N SER A 547 34.66 -5.46 -36.98
CA SER A 547 34.57 -4.88 -35.64
C SER A 547 33.88 -5.83 -34.68
N ILE A 548 34.61 -6.28 -33.66
CA ILE A 548 34.07 -7.03 -32.52
C ILE A 548 33.77 -6.02 -31.41
N LEU A 549 32.50 -5.77 -31.13
CA LEU A 549 32.09 -4.76 -30.14
C LEU A 549 32.50 -5.18 -28.72
N GLY A 550 32.94 -4.20 -27.92
CA GLY A 550 33.34 -4.42 -26.53
C GLY A 550 32.23 -5.06 -25.69
N GLY A 551 32.61 -5.96 -24.77
CA GLY A 551 31.65 -6.65 -23.90
C GLY A 551 30.95 -7.85 -24.54
N THR A 552 30.88 -7.94 -25.87
CA THR A 552 30.06 -8.96 -26.54
C THR A 552 30.60 -10.38 -26.40
N VAL A 553 31.90 -10.55 -26.17
CA VAL A 553 32.51 -11.88 -26.00
C VAL A 553 32.23 -12.49 -24.62
N GLY A 554 31.95 -11.70 -23.57
CA GLY A 554 31.76 -12.22 -22.20
C GLY A 554 33.05 -12.77 -21.55
N ALA A 555 33.04 -13.10 -20.26
CA ALA A 555 34.27 -13.55 -19.58
C ALA A 555 34.67 -15.00 -19.93
N ASN A 556 33.74 -15.80 -20.46
CA ASN A 556 33.97 -17.18 -20.91
C ASN A 556 33.48 -17.48 -22.34
N GLY A 557 33.09 -16.47 -23.13
CA GLY A 557 32.66 -16.69 -24.51
C GLY A 557 33.82 -16.84 -25.51
N ARG A 558 33.45 -17.15 -26.75
CA ARG A 558 34.35 -17.61 -27.82
C ARG A 558 34.05 -16.93 -29.15
N LEU A 559 35.10 -16.61 -29.89
CA LEU A 559 35.04 -16.28 -31.31
C LEU A 559 35.42 -17.52 -32.12
N ARG A 560 34.61 -17.86 -33.13
CA ARG A 560 34.91 -18.87 -34.14
C ARG A 560 34.98 -18.20 -35.50
N ILE A 561 36.10 -18.34 -36.18
CA ILE A 561 36.36 -17.70 -37.48
C ILE A 561 36.61 -18.79 -38.50
N THR A 562 35.87 -18.77 -39.60
CA THR A 562 36.06 -19.66 -40.74
C THR A 562 36.42 -18.85 -41.96
N THR A 563 37.48 -19.24 -42.68
CA THR A 563 37.95 -18.57 -43.90
C THR A 563 38.15 -19.57 -45.02
N LEU A 564 37.80 -19.19 -46.25
CA LEU A 564 38.05 -19.93 -47.48
C LEU A 564 39.04 -19.16 -48.35
N TRP A 565 40.07 -19.85 -48.84
CA TRP A 565 41.17 -19.27 -49.58
C TRP A 565 41.41 -20.00 -50.90
N SER A 566 41.78 -19.25 -51.94
CA SER A 566 42.43 -19.75 -53.14
C SER A 566 43.81 -19.08 -53.29
N TYR A 567 44.79 -19.78 -53.85
CA TYR A 567 46.15 -19.25 -53.99
C TYR A 567 46.96 -20.00 -55.05
N THR A 568 48.07 -19.40 -55.49
CA THR A 568 48.95 -19.99 -56.51
C THR A 568 49.53 -21.33 -56.02
N ASN A 569 49.30 -22.43 -56.73
CA ASN A 569 49.83 -23.73 -56.36
C ASN A 569 51.31 -23.88 -56.73
N ASN A 570 52.17 -23.67 -55.73
CA ASN A 570 53.63 -23.81 -55.84
C ASN A 570 54.26 -23.94 -54.45
N ALA A 571 55.57 -24.17 -54.39
CA ALA A 571 56.30 -24.37 -53.13
C ALA A 571 56.47 -23.09 -52.29
N ASN A 572 56.20 -21.89 -52.84
CA ASN A 572 56.32 -20.65 -52.09
C ASN A 572 55.24 -20.59 -51.00
N SER A 573 55.58 -20.05 -49.83
CA SER A 573 54.63 -19.93 -48.71
C SER A 573 53.67 -18.75 -48.87
N LYS A 574 52.38 -19.00 -48.63
CA LYS A 574 51.33 -17.98 -48.53
C LYS A 574 50.81 -18.02 -47.10
N SER A 575 51.14 -17.00 -46.32
CA SER A 575 50.85 -16.96 -44.88
C SER A 575 49.56 -16.21 -44.61
N PHE A 576 48.56 -16.90 -44.09
CA PHE A 576 47.28 -16.34 -43.65
C PHE A 576 47.31 -16.10 -42.15
N ARG A 577 46.77 -14.97 -41.69
CA ARG A 577 46.70 -14.64 -40.26
C ARG A 577 45.36 -14.05 -39.87
N LEU A 578 44.99 -14.31 -38.63
CA LEU A 578 43.91 -13.64 -37.92
C LEU A 578 44.53 -12.84 -36.79
N ARG A 579 44.24 -11.55 -36.71
CA ARG A 579 44.67 -10.68 -35.62
C ARG A 579 43.48 -10.00 -34.98
N LEU A 580 43.44 -9.94 -33.66
CA LEU A 580 42.44 -9.20 -32.90
C LEU A 580 43.14 -8.12 -32.07
N GLY A 581 42.75 -6.85 -32.27
CA GLY A 581 43.44 -5.72 -31.62
C GLY A 581 44.93 -5.64 -32.00
N GLY A 582 45.29 -6.09 -33.20
CA GLY A 582 46.68 -6.20 -33.68
C GLY A 582 47.43 -7.47 -33.23
N THR A 583 46.95 -8.15 -32.19
CA THR A 583 47.56 -9.38 -31.65
C THR A 583 47.19 -10.58 -32.53
N GLN A 584 48.17 -11.36 -32.98
CA GLN A 584 47.93 -12.57 -33.76
C GLN A 584 47.29 -13.65 -32.89
N ILE A 585 46.11 -14.14 -33.30
CA ILE A 585 45.40 -15.23 -32.63
C ILE A 585 45.50 -16.55 -33.41
N TRP A 586 45.80 -16.49 -34.70
CA TRP A 586 46.01 -17.68 -35.53
C TRP A 586 46.86 -17.34 -36.76
N SER A 587 47.69 -18.28 -37.21
CA SER A 587 48.39 -18.19 -38.49
C SER A 587 48.66 -19.55 -39.12
N ARG A 588 48.65 -19.58 -40.45
CA ARG A 588 48.97 -20.77 -41.25
C ARG A 588 49.66 -20.37 -42.55
N ALA A 589 50.73 -21.07 -42.89
CA ALA A 589 51.38 -20.95 -44.19
C ALA A 589 50.96 -22.13 -45.07
N GLU A 590 50.38 -21.84 -46.23
CA GLU A 590 50.03 -22.83 -47.23
C GLU A 590 50.98 -22.75 -48.43
N GLY A 591 51.11 -23.86 -49.17
CA GLY A 591 52.11 -24.05 -50.21
C GLY A 591 51.53 -24.74 -51.45
N SER A 592 51.97 -25.97 -51.73
CA SER A 592 51.63 -26.79 -52.90
C SER A 592 50.20 -27.33 -52.88
N SER A 593 49.22 -26.42 -52.90
CA SER A 593 47.78 -26.67 -52.97
C SER A 593 47.10 -25.49 -53.67
N ASP A 594 45.89 -25.72 -54.20
CA ASP A 594 45.14 -24.67 -54.92
C ASP A 594 44.23 -23.85 -54.00
N SER A 595 43.79 -24.45 -52.88
CA SER A 595 42.84 -23.83 -51.96
C SER A 595 42.92 -24.42 -50.55
N ALA A 596 42.42 -23.68 -49.57
CA ALA A 596 42.25 -24.17 -48.22
C ALA A 596 41.05 -23.52 -47.52
N ARG A 597 40.40 -24.31 -46.66
CA ARG A 597 39.42 -23.80 -45.70
C ARG A 597 39.97 -23.96 -44.29
N HIS A 598 39.97 -22.89 -43.53
CA HIS A 598 40.49 -22.87 -42.16
C HIS A 598 39.40 -22.48 -41.17
N SER A 599 39.51 -23.01 -39.97
CA SER A 599 38.72 -22.61 -38.81
C SER A 599 39.67 -22.25 -37.67
N ALA A 600 39.38 -21.19 -36.95
CA ALA A 600 40.15 -20.75 -35.80
C ALA A 600 39.20 -20.38 -34.67
N GLU A 601 39.60 -20.68 -33.44
CA GLU A 601 38.82 -20.37 -32.25
C GLU A 601 39.68 -19.70 -31.20
N MET A 602 39.09 -18.72 -30.51
CA MET A 602 39.68 -18.08 -29.34
C MET A 602 38.59 -17.90 -28.29
N ALA A 603 38.89 -18.24 -27.05
CA ALA A 603 37.98 -18.11 -25.92
C ALA A 603 38.57 -17.22 -24.83
N ASN A 604 37.74 -16.36 -24.24
CA ASN A 604 38.06 -15.72 -22.98
C ASN A 604 38.10 -16.78 -21.87
N ARG A 605 38.98 -16.59 -20.89
CA ARG A 605 39.20 -17.54 -19.78
C ARG A 605 38.94 -16.83 -18.45
N ASN A 606 37.69 -16.89 -17.99
CA ASN A 606 37.21 -16.26 -16.76
C ASN A 606 37.54 -14.75 -16.65
N SER A 607 37.81 -14.10 -17.78
CA SER A 607 38.23 -12.70 -17.85
C SER A 607 38.19 -12.20 -19.29
N GLN A 608 37.71 -10.97 -19.47
CA GLN A 608 37.69 -10.29 -20.76
C GLN A 608 39.08 -9.81 -21.21
N SER A 609 40.11 -9.95 -20.37
CA SER A 609 41.49 -9.56 -20.66
C SER A 609 42.45 -10.75 -20.68
N SER A 610 41.94 -11.98 -20.70
CA SER A 610 42.75 -13.21 -20.76
C SER A 610 42.11 -14.19 -21.72
N GLN A 611 42.79 -14.50 -22.81
CA GLN A 611 42.30 -15.43 -23.83
C GLN A 611 43.17 -16.66 -23.93
N VAL A 612 42.56 -17.74 -24.41
CA VAL A 612 43.21 -18.94 -24.89
C VAL A 612 42.80 -19.19 -26.34
N THR A 613 43.77 -19.55 -27.16
CA THR A 613 43.56 -20.08 -28.52
C THR A 613 44.44 -21.30 -28.72
N SER A 614 44.26 -22.03 -29.82
CA SER A 614 45.17 -23.11 -30.20
C SER A 614 46.59 -22.56 -30.43
N SER A 615 47.50 -23.35 -31.00
CA SER A 615 48.81 -22.81 -31.37
C SER A 615 48.63 -21.56 -32.26
N GLY A 616 49.16 -20.42 -31.83
CA GLY A 616 49.16 -19.18 -32.62
C GLY A 616 49.88 -19.33 -33.98
N SER A 617 50.52 -20.47 -34.22
CA SER A 617 51.07 -20.90 -35.50
C SER A 617 50.88 -22.41 -35.71
N GLY A 618 50.26 -22.82 -36.83
CA GLY A 618 50.51 -24.16 -37.40
C GLY A 618 49.35 -25.17 -37.52
N GLY A 619 48.08 -24.84 -37.26
CA GLY A 619 46.98 -25.83 -37.32
C GLY A 619 45.90 -25.55 -38.38
N GLY A 620 45.52 -26.56 -39.17
CA GLY A 620 44.43 -26.52 -40.15
C GLY A 620 43.05 -26.80 -39.51
N GLY A 621 42.58 -25.93 -38.63
CA GLY A 621 41.30 -26.10 -37.94
C GLY A 621 41.35 -27.08 -36.78
N TRP A 622 41.17 -28.37 -37.06
CA TRP A 622 40.90 -29.41 -36.05
C TRP A 622 41.97 -30.52 -35.99
N GLY A 623 43.13 -30.32 -36.62
CA GLY A 623 44.24 -31.29 -36.61
C GLY A 623 45.23 -31.09 -35.46
N PRO A 624 45.95 -32.14 -35.02
CA PRO A 624 47.00 -32.02 -34.02
C PRO A 624 48.16 -31.18 -34.55
N VAL A 625 48.80 -30.43 -33.65
CA VAL A 625 49.97 -29.58 -33.92
C VAL A 625 51.03 -29.82 -32.86
N THR A 626 52.29 -29.59 -33.20
CA THR A 626 53.43 -29.71 -32.26
C THR A 626 53.64 -28.44 -31.41
N ALA A 627 52.97 -27.34 -31.76
CA ALA A 627 53.07 -26.07 -31.06
C ALA A 627 52.12 -26.00 -29.84
N THR A 628 52.56 -25.32 -28.79
CA THR A 628 51.80 -25.17 -27.54
C THR A 628 50.59 -24.25 -27.70
N VAL A 629 49.59 -24.44 -26.85
CA VAL A 629 48.43 -23.54 -26.69
C VAL A 629 48.93 -22.11 -26.43
N THR A 630 48.33 -21.11 -27.09
CA THR A 630 48.72 -19.71 -26.96
C THR A 630 47.74 -18.96 -26.07
N THR A 631 48.25 -18.12 -25.18
CA THR A 631 47.45 -17.18 -24.37
C THR A 631 47.72 -15.75 -24.81
N THR A 632 46.69 -14.91 -24.80
CA THR A 632 46.80 -13.47 -25.12
C THR A 632 46.16 -12.62 -24.02
N ALA A 633 46.49 -11.33 -23.99
CA ALA A 633 45.94 -10.35 -23.05
C ALA A 633 45.23 -9.21 -23.79
N ILE A 634 44.30 -9.58 -24.68
CA ILE A 634 43.50 -8.65 -25.48
C ILE A 634 42.32 -8.18 -24.63
N ASP A 635 42.10 -6.87 -24.54
CA ASP A 635 40.96 -6.32 -23.80
C ASP A 635 39.67 -6.38 -24.63
N THR A 636 38.92 -7.47 -24.47
CA THR A 636 37.61 -7.65 -25.14
C THR A 636 36.46 -6.93 -24.42
N SER A 637 36.73 -6.16 -23.35
CA SER A 637 35.75 -5.22 -22.80
C SER A 637 35.63 -3.96 -23.66
N ALA A 638 36.69 -3.61 -24.40
CA ALA A 638 36.70 -2.58 -25.44
C ALA A 638 36.43 -3.16 -26.83
N THR A 639 35.97 -2.33 -27.77
CA THR A 639 35.79 -2.73 -29.18
C THR A 639 37.15 -3.07 -29.80
N GLN A 640 37.24 -4.26 -30.39
CA GLN A 640 38.45 -4.78 -31.01
C GLN A 640 38.26 -4.96 -32.52
N SER A 641 39.30 -4.68 -33.30
CA SER A 641 39.32 -4.98 -34.74
C SER A 641 39.89 -6.36 -34.98
N LEU A 642 39.10 -7.26 -35.57
CA LEU A 642 39.53 -8.52 -36.14
C LEU A 642 39.96 -8.29 -37.60
N THR A 643 41.24 -8.48 -37.90
CA THR A 643 41.77 -8.37 -39.27
C THR A 643 42.16 -9.74 -39.79
N ILE A 644 41.73 -10.02 -41.03
CA ILE A 644 42.13 -11.19 -41.81
C ILE A 644 43.19 -10.73 -42.81
N THR A 645 44.40 -11.28 -42.72
CA THR A 645 45.56 -10.84 -43.50
C THR A 645 46.22 -11.98 -44.25
N ALA A 646 46.92 -11.64 -45.34
CA ALA A 646 47.75 -12.55 -46.11
C ALA A 646 49.12 -11.93 -46.39
N GLN A 647 50.16 -12.76 -46.43
CA GLN A 647 51.52 -12.38 -46.78
C GLN A 647 52.13 -13.41 -47.72
N LEU A 648 52.72 -12.95 -48.82
CA LEU A 648 53.33 -13.80 -49.83
C LEU A 648 54.85 -13.87 -49.62
N ALA A 649 55.44 -15.06 -49.80
CA ALA A 649 56.89 -15.22 -49.82
C ALA A 649 57.51 -14.69 -51.13
N ASN A 650 56.75 -14.71 -52.23
CA ASN A 650 57.16 -14.23 -53.54
C ASN A 650 56.08 -13.31 -54.12
N SER A 651 56.47 -12.14 -54.65
CA SER A 651 55.54 -11.17 -55.25
C SER A 651 54.87 -11.68 -56.53
N GLY A 652 55.38 -12.75 -57.15
CA GLY A 652 54.75 -13.43 -58.28
C GLY A 652 53.60 -14.38 -57.88
N ASP A 653 53.39 -14.61 -56.59
CA ASP A 653 52.25 -15.40 -56.11
C ASP A 653 50.99 -14.54 -55.98
N THR A 654 49.85 -15.20 -55.81
CA THR A 654 48.56 -14.60 -55.45
C THR A 654 47.93 -15.41 -54.32
N ALA A 655 47.30 -14.71 -53.39
CA ALA A 655 46.39 -15.30 -52.41
C ALA A 655 45.08 -14.50 -52.37
N THR A 656 43.96 -15.21 -52.35
CA THR A 656 42.62 -14.62 -52.36
C THR A 656 41.79 -15.17 -51.21
N LEU A 657 41.26 -14.28 -50.37
CA LEU A 657 40.21 -14.60 -49.42
C LEU A 657 38.89 -14.65 -50.18
N GLU A 658 38.37 -15.85 -50.43
CA GLU A 658 37.14 -16.06 -51.20
C GLU A 658 35.89 -15.83 -50.34
N ALA A 659 35.95 -16.26 -49.08
CA ALA A 659 34.85 -16.10 -48.13
C ALA A 659 35.35 -16.13 -46.69
N TYR A 660 34.59 -15.49 -45.78
CA TYR A 660 34.77 -15.65 -44.35
C TYR A 660 33.42 -15.62 -43.61
N ILE A 661 33.41 -16.26 -42.44
CA ILE A 661 32.33 -16.18 -41.45
C ILE A 661 32.99 -15.99 -40.08
N VAL A 662 32.51 -15.01 -39.32
CA VAL A 662 32.92 -14.76 -37.93
C VAL A 662 31.70 -14.99 -37.06
N GLU A 663 31.80 -15.94 -36.15
CA GLU A 663 30.76 -16.34 -35.21
C GLU A 663 31.18 -16.00 -33.78
N LEU A 664 30.20 -15.56 -32.99
CA LEU A 664 30.32 -15.28 -31.56
C LEU A 664 29.47 -16.30 -30.79
N LEU A 665 30.10 -17.01 -29.86
CA LEU A 665 29.47 -17.93 -28.94
C LEU A 665 29.55 -17.31 -27.53
N TYR A 666 28.41 -17.00 -26.93
CA TYR A 666 28.36 -16.39 -25.60
C TYR A 666 28.78 -17.39 -24.52
N GLY A 667 29.45 -16.88 -23.48
CA GLY A 667 29.77 -17.60 -22.26
C GLY A 667 29.95 -16.62 -21.11
N GLU A 668 29.21 -16.83 -20.01
CA GLU A 668 29.30 -16.05 -18.77
C GLU A 668 30.57 -16.35 -18.01
#